data_AF-A0A2E1XPL6-F1
#
_entry.id   AF-A0A2E1XPL6-F1
#
_cell.length_a   1.000
_cell.length_b   1.000
_cell.length_c   1.000
_cell.angle_alpha   90.00
_cell.angle_beta   90.00
_cell.angle_gamma   90.00
#
_symmetry.space_group_name_H-M   'P 1'
#
loop_
_entity.id
_entity.type
_entity.pdbx_description
1 polymer ?
#
loop_
_entity_poly.entity_id
_entity_poly.type
_entity_poly.pdbx_seq_one_letter_code
_entity_poly.pdbx_strand_id
1 'polypeptide(L)'
;MPNLEPTYLRYVYDALNKGTLNAENAAVLPQGFIGLYEQEFTQKTPASEREKVLNQLVLWALFKGPVSANLAAAVLELEEEQMKDLVDTYSSWFNSPESGKYQLYHERLRVYLFQKLKSEEIKLLNEKIISEVKKALKRKTANDLQLYGLQFLGYHQLIETALNKSFEDFIKTCLDNKFIDRQIDVSNAFDWTKEPMKEALKLAAFNEDKNTVFELSKSLVNLNTKEKEGLGEIQNLLDDGKDELVITRLNSILDGTKENYTTSYAFQILSIAYLMDTHSSNDIEKRVGLFIENIENNIPDDPKIVDQFLLIPEHITIKLIVELYKAGLESEFILKRCSSINFSAKNLSTYNSKELKYLYELVKNYFKDDELDFLICVADQAIIDKNTNDYFLKKLEIELRKYIKEDNDIAYYHIQIPEEILRFTKNRYIINYCCENYLGLDKNKLSKKVYLNKFNFDTYNEFLSLLPLPSIDLLRIFNVDLIKPLLNKLNAEDFEYSLHDWVRRFLILLCSDDIDPGQIIKNFIEKFGAQNIGTNGIKEIYSDYLYNNDVDESNLKKIKIFIENSINNEDDRLNLLDIINHIKFKQVSKIDNKLKAKFFESEFIELIKKIDKHNDSFSEVILNIAKYIRVYNFPFECTELLLDITETDLTRKMIYIELLPILFKSSEFSQIDSIIKNEKKSFGSTFFRILSGLTSYSLCEIIDQNGESISIRFNVKLFCVNKLQLKNNHIDYLVILFYNLSKSLSNAEKFKRLSELVEVLHKNKYDFIDFNIEKTIINIIAKFNDLSWQLYAVKNYCEKFKIENIQVFRFYKNLLQTKSAIKSDDLNSFRLQSKLPDFKTISSKTIKRKVALHCIKNNFTDYFISNELHKENLFSDYELIKFSSIYINQNNIAIFNCLIDSLEDNYNQLAFKNELYFFLISKSLETSKISFDYDEYFDVIIKAIKSISDVNTLEILNNCINELDSLDDYVDFETGEVIERDEIKVESIYFIVTNLWKIGEKKLARKQLKSAFNFYNKMEFETEKETWIKKLDYLAITVLTKKDLEKYLKEKIQIQEALSFDIIDSVFKNNFSSIINEILTKDHIDRSVMRNMVNAYVKHHSLEKAFSFVKQIQNPVHSNAWRNVVLEKVYSIGNDFDGTVAFDKYDLVYNSVESTKALEQMLKYALFSDLSSESSIKQISSRYDGYLIESEVNQLVKNISNA
;
A
#
# COMPACT_ATOMS: atom_id res chain seq x y z
N MET A 1 14.74 9.80 -52.77
CA MET A 1 15.45 10.94 -52.13
C MET A 1 14.76 11.22 -50.80
N PRO A 2 15.17 10.60 -49.68
CA PRO A 2 14.51 10.85 -48.40
C PRO A 2 15.25 11.94 -47.61
N ASN A 3 14.48 12.90 -47.10
CA ASN A 3 14.83 13.94 -46.13
C ASN A 3 15.82 15.01 -46.60
N LEU A 4 15.32 15.95 -47.42
CA LEU A 4 15.90 17.29 -47.49
C LEU A 4 15.64 18.00 -46.16
N GLU A 5 16.70 18.25 -45.38
CA GLU A 5 16.58 18.93 -44.09
C GLU A 5 16.21 20.43 -44.26
N PRO A 6 15.38 20.98 -43.34
CA PRO A 6 14.89 22.36 -43.41
C PRO A 6 15.98 23.42 -43.57
N THR A 7 17.17 23.17 -43.03
CA THR A 7 18.28 24.12 -43.00
C THR A 7 19.01 24.22 -44.35
N TYR A 8 19.17 23.11 -45.09
CA TYR A 8 19.67 23.15 -46.47
C TYR A 8 18.65 23.83 -47.39
N LEU A 9 17.36 23.57 -47.18
CA LEU A 9 16.28 24.24 -47.88
C LEU A 9 16.23 25.75 -47.58
N ARG A 10 16.48 26.14 -46.31
CA ARG A 10 16.57 27.54 -45.90
C ARG A 10 17.78 28.25 -46.51
N TYR A 11 18.95 27.61 -46.55
CA TYR A 11 20.11 28.14 -47.26
C TYR A 11 19.81 28.37 -48.74
N VAL A 12 19.22 27.38 -49.42
CA VAL A 12 18.86 27.50 -50.84
C VAL A 12 17.84 28.63 -51.03
N TYR A 13 16.83 28.71 -50.17
CA TYR A 13 15.80 29.76 -50.20
C TYR A 13 16.38 31.17 -49.97
N ASP A 14 17.20 31.35 -48.94
CA ASP A 14 17.80 32.64 -48.58
C ASP A 14 18.82 33.08 -49.63
N ALA A 15 19.58 32.16 -50.22
CA ALA A 15 20.55 32.45 -51.27
C ALA A 15 19.89 32.76 -52.63
N LEU A 16 18.75 32.11 -52.93
CA LEU A 16 17.91 32.49 -54.07
C LEU A 16 17.31 33.89 -53.85
N ASN A 17 16.80 34.19 -52.66
CA ASN A 17 16.25 35.51 -52.33
C ASN A 17 17.31 36.62 -52.34
N LYS A 18 18.55 36.33 -51.92
CA LYS A 18 19.68 37.27 -51.96
C LYS A 18 20.34 37.38 -53.34
N GLY A 19 19.92 36.56 -54.32
CA GLY A 19 20.49 36.53 -55.68
C GLY A 19 21.90 35.94 -55.78
N THR A 20 22.40 35.31 -54.71
CA THR A 20 23.72 34.64 -54.70
C THR A 20 23.68 33.25 -55.34
N LEU A 21 22.49 32.63 -55.41
CA LEU A 21 22.21 31.42 -56.18
C LEU A 21 21.28 31.75 -57.36
N ASN A 22 21.59 31.24 -58.55
CA ASN A 22 20.73 31.38 -59.72
C ASN A 22 19.78 30.18 -59.82
N ALA A 23 18.47 30.45 -59.79
CA ALA A 23 17.42 29.43 -59.91
C ALA A 23 17.54 28.57 -61.19
N GLU A 24 18.15 29.10 -62.25
CA GLU A 24 18.31 28.41 -63.53
C GLU A 24 19.60 27.58 -63.62
N ASN A 25 20.49 27.66 -62.63
CA ASN A 25 21.76 26.95 -62.65
C ASN A 25 21.87 25.95 -61.50
N ALA A 26 21.23 24.80 -61.68
CA ALA A 26 21.24 23.69 -60.71
C ALA A 26 22.66 23.18 -60.39
N ALA A 27 23.65 23.41 -61.24
CA ALA A 27 25.05 23.02 -61.00
C ALA A 27 25.77 23.90 -59.96
N VAL A 28 25.19 25.05 -59.57
CA VAL A 28 25.75 25.95 -58.53
C VAL A 28 25.35 25.50 -57.12
N LEU A 29 24.37 24.58 -57.01
CA LEU A 29 23.96 24.03 -55.73
C LEU A 29 25.06 23.12 -55.14
N PRO A 30 25.49 23.33 -53.90
CA PRO A 30 26.39 22.40 -53.22
C PRO A 30 25.72 21.04 -53.06
N GLN A 31 26.49 19.95 -53.24
CA GLN A 31 26.03 18.57 -53.06
C GLN A 31 25.75 18.26 -51.58
N GLY A 32 24.67 18.81 -51.04
CA GLY A 32 24.30 18.70 -49.63
C GLY A 32 25.17 19.54 -48.69
N PHE A 33 25.05 19.27 -47.38
CA PHE A 33 25.74 20.01 -46.32
C PHE A 33 27.28 19.93 -46.38
N ILE A 34 27.83 18.80 -46.80
CA ILE A 34 29.29 18.64 -46.94
C ILE A 34 29.83 19.58 -48.02
N GLY A 35 29.08 19.75 -49.12
CA GLY A 35 29.42 20.73 -50.16
C GLY A 35 29.37 22.17 -49.67
N LEU A 36 28.45 22.51 -48.75
CA LEU A 36 28.40 23.83 -48.11
C LEU A 36 29.65 24.09 -47.26
N TYR A 37 30.06 23.12 -46.45
CA TYR A 37 31.26 23.24 -45.62
C TYR A 37 32.54 23.31 -46.48
N GLU A 38 32.63 22.54 -47.57
CA GLU A 38 33.77 22.57 -48.49
C GLU A 38 33.90 23.88 -49.29
N GLN A 39 32.78 24.54 -49.62
CA GLN A 39 32.79 25.84 -50.29
C GLN A 39 33.39 26.94 -49.41
N GLU A 40 33.14 26.93 -48.10
CA GLU A 40 33.74 27.88 -47.16
C GLU A 40 35.27 27.73 -47.05
N PHE A 41 35.82 26.53 -47.26
CA PHE A 41 37.27 26.26 -47.26
C PHE A 41 38.00 26.63 -48.57
N THR A 42 37.34 27.36 -49.49
CA THR A 42 37.72 27.61 -50.90
C THR A 42 39.22 27.51 -51.28
N GLN A 43 39.44 27.02 -52.51
CA GLN A 43 40.70 26.58 -53.11
C GLN A 43 41.85 27.62 -53.18
N LYS A 44 41.67 28.87 -52.76
CA LYS A 44 42.68 29.95 -52.82
C LYS A 44 43.54 30.09 -51.57
N THR A 45 43.14 29.47 -50.46
CA THR A 45 43.94 29.46 -49.21
C THR A 45 45.15 28.53 -49.37
N PRO A 46 46.39 28.98 -49.07
CA PRO A 46 47.57 28.13 -49.04
C PRO A 46 47.33 26.89 -48.18
N ALA A 47 47.89 25.74 -48.59
CA ALA A 47 47.68 24.47 -47.91
C ALA A 47 48.04 24.53 -46.41
N SER A 48 49.11 25.26 -46.06
CA SER A 48 49.56 25.48 -44.69
C SER A 48 48.58 26.30 -43.85
N GLU A 49 47.93 27.31 -44.42
CA GLU A 49 46.90 28.09 -43.74
C GLU A 49 45.60 27.28 -43.59
N ARG A 50 45.23 26.50 -44.61
CA ARG A 50 44.07 25.61 -44.53
C ARG A 50 44.26 24.55 -43.43
N GLU A 51 45.44 23.97 -43.32
CA GLU A 51 45.80 23.02 -42.26
C GLU A 51 45.76 23.65 -40.86
N LYS A 52 46.25 24.88 -40.71
CA LYS A 52 46.19 25.65 -39.46
C LYS A 52 44.73 25.89 -39.03
N VAL A 53 43.90 26.37 -39.95
CA VAL A 53 42.48 26.66 -39.69
C VAL A 53 41.70 25.37 -39.38
N LEU A 54 41.96 24.28 -40.13
CA LEU A 54 41.36 22.98 -39.86
C LEU A 54 41.72 22.46 -38.47
N ASN A 55 42.99 22.57 -38.05
CA ASN A 55 43.41 22.17 -36.70
C ASN A 55 42.69 22.98 -35.61
N GLN A 56 42.51 24.30 -35.81
CA GLN A 56 41.76 25.13 -34.86
C GLN A 56 40.27 24.75 -34.82
N LEU A 57 39.64 24.51 -35.96
CA LEU A 57 38.23 24.11 -36.01
C LEU A 57 38.00 22.69 -35.47
N VAL A 58 38.92 21.76 -35.70
CA VAL A 58 38.86 20.42 -35.12
C VAL A 58 39.10 20.46 -33.61
N LEU A 59 39.93 21.37 -33.11
CA LEU A 59 40.00 21.63 -31.67
C LEU A 59 38.63 22.04 -31.11
N TRP A 60 37.94 22.98 -31.78
CA TRP A 60 36.57 23.36 -31.41
C TRP A 60 35.59 22.19 -31.51
N ALA A 61 35.79 21.28 -32.46
CA ALA A 61 35.01 20.05 -32.56
C ALA A 61 35.31 19.05 -31.43
N LEU A 62 36.53 19.03 -30.87
CA LEU A 62 36.90 18.15 -29.76
C LEU A 62 36.27 18.58 -28.43
N PHE A 63 36.03 19.87 -28.21
CA PHE A 63 35.40 20.32 -26.95
C PHE A 63 33.99 19.75 -26.78
N LYS A 64 33.68 19.22 -25.59
CA LYS A 64 32.38 18.61 -25.31
C LYS A 64 31.27 19.64 -25.09
N GLY A 65 31.62 20.79 -24.53
CA GLY A 65 30.71 21.90 -24.23
C GLY A 65 31.25 23.25 -24.73
N PRO A 66 30.52 24.35 -24.46
CA PRO A 66 30.93 25.69 -24.86
C PRO A 66 32.19 26.13 -24.11
N VAL A 67 33.13 26.74 -24.84
CA VAL A 67 34.39 27.24 -24.25
C VAL A 67 34.70 28.65 -24.70
N SER A 68 35.44 29.40 -23.89
CA SER A 68 35.90 30.74 -24.24
C SER A 68 37.05 30.69 -25.25
N ALA A 69 37.19 31.75 -26.06
CA ALA A 69 38.31 31.90 -26.99
C ALA A 69 39.68 31.82 -26.28
N ASN A 70 39.74 32.30 -25.03
CA ASN A 70 40.93 32.22 -24.19
C ASN A 70 41.33 30.75 -23.90
N LEU A 71 40.35 29.90 -23.56
CA LEU A 71 40.58 28.48 -23.32
C LEU A 71 41.11 27.79 -24.58
N ALA A 72 40.47 28.01 -25.73
CA ALA A 72 40.91 27.44 -27.00
C ALA A 72 42.33 27.91 -27.37
N ALA A 73 42.63 29.19 -27.16
CA ALA A 73 43.95 29.77 -27.41
C ALA A 73 45.02 29.17 -26.51
N ALA A 74 44.73 28.95 -25.22
CA ALA A 74 45.65 28.32 -24.28
C ALA A 74 46.05 26.89 -24.69
N VAL A 75 45.12 26.10 -25.26
CA VAL A 75 45.41 24.73 -25.69
C VAL A 75 46.35 24.65 -26.89
N LEU A 76 46.25 25.61 -27.82
CA LEU A 76 47.13 25.69 -28.99
C LEU A 76 48.32 26.63 -28.82
N GLU A 77 48.49 27.22 -27.63
CA GLU A 77 49.52 28.21 -27.33
C GLU A 77 49.47 29.41 -28.29
N LEU A 78 48.26 29.88 -28.60
CA LEU A 78 47.99 31.02 -29.48
C LEU A 78 47.51 32.24 -28.66
N GLU A 79 47.47 33.40 -29.30
CA GLU A 79 46.84 34.60 -28.73
C GLU A 79 45.31 34.49 -28.81
N GLU A 80 44.60 34.99 -27.79
CA GLU A 80 43.13 34.94 -27.71
C GLU A 80 42.46 35.62 -28.92
N GLU A 81 43.06 36.70 -29.43
CA GLU A 81 42.57 37.47 -30.59
C GLU A 81 42.50 36.59 -31.85
N GLN A 82 43.46 35.68 -32.06
CA GLN A 82 43.43 34.75 -33.19
C GLN A 82 42.26 33.77 -33.14
N MET A 83 41.80 33.40 -31.93
CA MET A 83 40.62 32.55 -31.78
C MET A 83 39.32 33.34 -31.95
N LYS A 84 39.29 34.62 -31.54
CA LYS A 84 38.15 35.50 -31.81
C LYS A 84 38.00 35.75 -33.31
N ASP A 85 39.09 36.07 -34.00
CA ASP A 85 39.11 36.25 -35.45
C ASP A 85 38.60 35.00 -36.18
N LEU A 86 38.97 33.80 -35.70
CA LEU A 86 38.46 32.55 -36.25
C LEU A 86 36.94 32.41 -36.05
N VAL A 87 36.46 32.66 -34.83
CA VAL A 87 35.02 32.59 -34.52
C VAL A 87 34.24 33.61 -35.33
N ASP A 88 34.75 34.83 -35.49
CA ASP A 88 34.13 35.89 -36.27
C ASP A 88 34.08 35.54 -37.76
N THR A 89 35.20 35.03 -38.30
CA THR A 89 35.33 34.58 -39.70
C THR A 89 34.35 33.46 -40.01
N TYR A 90 34.20 32.50 -39.10
CA TYR A 90 33.29 31.35 -39.25
C TYR A 90 32.04 31.48 -38.38
N SER A 91 31.54 32.68 -38.14
CA SER A 91 30.45 32.94 -37.18
C SER A 91 29.18 32.13 -37.47
N SER A 92 28.90 31.79 -38.73
CA SER A 92 27.81 30.88 -39.13
C SER A 92 27.96 29.44 -38.62
N TRP A 93 29.15 29.04 -38.19
CA TRP A 93 29.46 27.71 -37.69
C TRP A 93 29.48 27.64 -36.16
N PHE A 94 29.40 28.78 -35.48
CA PHE A 94 29.43 28.86 -34.03
C PHE A 94 28.09 29.34 -33.48
N ASN A 95 27.73 28.79 -32.33
CA ASN A 95 26.72 29.32 -31.42
C ASN A 95 27.41 29.90 -30.19
N SER A 96 26.79 30.91 -29.59
CA SER A 96 27.18 31.41 -28.27
C SER A 96 26.06 31.15 -27.27
N PRO A 97 25.97 29.93 -26.71
CA PRO A 97 24.94 29.58 -25.74
C PRO A 97 25.13 30.31 -24.41
N GLU A 98 26.37 30.67 -24.07
CA GLU A 98 26.73 31.48 -22.91
C GLU A 98 27.55 32.69 -23.39
N SER A 99 27.29 33.86 -22.80
CA SER A 99 27.99 35.09 -23.17
C SER A 99 29.51 34.91 -23.09
N GLY A 100 30.20 35.03 -24.24
CA GLY A 100 31.66 34.92 -24.33
C GLY A 100 32.20 33.48 -24.46
N LYS A 101 31.33 32.48 -24.54
CA LYS A 101 31.69 31.09 -24.88
C LYS A 101 31.05 30.67 -26.19
N TYR A 102 31.77 29.82 -26.91
CA TYR A 102 31.40 29.39 -28.25
C TYR A 102 31.38 27.87 -28.34
N GLN A 103 30.50 27.35 -29.20
CA GLN A 103 30.40 25.93 -29.53
C GLN A 103 30.02 25.79 -31.00
N LEU A 104 30.48 24.73 -31.67
CA LEU A 104 30.07 24.47 -33.04
C LEU A 104 28.56 24.18 -33.15
N TYR A 105 27.93 24.78 -34.16
CA TYR A 105 26.48 24.84 -34.36
C TYR A 105 25.81 23.47 -34.53
N HIS A 106 26.51 22.49 -35.13
CA HIS A 106 25.89 21.23 -35.55
C HIS A 106 26.82 20.00 -35.44
N GLU A 107 26.25 18.86 -35.04
CA GLU A 107 26.99 17.60 -34.89
C GLU A 107 27.56 17.10 -36.23
N ARG A 108 26.83 17.26 -37.34
CA ARG A 108 27.34 16.94 -38.70
C ARG A 108 28.59 17.75 -39.07
N LEU A 109 28.71 18.99 -38.60
CA LEU A 109 29.90 19.80 -38.83
C LEU A 109 31.10 19.23 -38.06
N ARG A 110 30.89 18.81 -36.80
CA ARG A 110 31.93 18.12 -36.02
C ARG A 110 32.40 16.85 -36.71
N VAL A 111 31.47 16.01 -37.17
CA VAL A 111 31.79 14.78 -37.92
C VAL A 111 32.57 15.10 -39.20
N TYR A 112 32.15 16.10 -39.96
CA TYR A 112 32.88 16.56 -41.15
C TYR A 112 34.31 17.00 -40.82
N LEU A 113 34.50 17.80 -39.77
CA LEU A 113 35.82 18.27 -39.34
C LEU A 113 36.72 17.11 -38.89
N PHE A 114 36.19 16.14 -38.15
CA PHE A 114 36.93 14.94 -37.77
C PHE A 114 37.36 14.09 -38.97
N GLN A 115 36.58 14.05 -40.05
CA GLN A 115 36.96 13.34 -41.28
C GLN A 115 38.12 13.99 -42.04
N LYS A 116 38.46 15.25 -41.73
CA LYS A 116 39.55 15.98 -42.41
C LYS A 116 40.92 15.79 -41.76
N LEU A 117 40.98 15.28 -40.53
CA LEU A 117 42.23 14.95 -39.84
C LEU A 117 42.40 13.44 -39.68
N LYS A 118 43.65 12.98 -39.59
CA LYS A 118 43.97 11.60 -39.24
C LYS A 118 43.75 11.36 -37.75
N SER A 119 43.54 10.10 -37.39
CA SER A 119 43.36 9.69 -35.98
C SER A 119 44.53 10.13 -35.10
N GLU A 120 45.76 10.12 -35.60
CA GLU A 120 46.96 10.58 -34.87
C GLU A 120 46.96 12.09 -34.60
N GLU A 121 46.43 12.89 -35.52
CA GLU A 121 46.34 14.35 -35.38
C GLU A 121 45.25 14.73 -34.37
N ILE A 122 44.10 14.05 -34.45
CA ILE A 122 43.01 14.19 -33.46
C ILE A 122 43.51 13.80 -32.06
N LYS A 123 44.27 12.70 -31.97
CA LYS A 123 44.91 12.27 -30.72
C LYS A 123 45.83 13.35 -30.15
N LEU A 124 46.74 13.90 -30.95
CA LEU A 124 47.66 14.96 -30.52
C LEU A 124 46.91 16.20 -30.01
N LEU A 125 45.84 16.61 -30.70
CA LEU A 125 45.00 17.72 -30.24
C LEU A 125 44.31 17.40 -28.91
N ASN A 126 43.78 16.20 -28.74
CA ASN A 126 43.15 15.76 -27.50
C ASN A 126 44.16 15.67 -26.32
N GLU A 127 45.37 15.19 -26.57
CA GLU A 127 46.46 15.17 -25.58
C GLU A 127 46.85 16.59 -25.11
N LYS A 128 46.85 17.58 -26.02
CA LYS A 128 47.05 18.98 -25.66
C LYS A 128 45.95 19.50 -24.73
N ILE A 129 44.68 19.18 -25.02
CA ILE A 129 43.55 19.52 -24.14
C ILE A 129 43.76 18.91 -22.75
N ILE A 130 44.03 17.61 -22.68
CA ILE A 130 44.24 16.88 -21.40
C ILE A 130 45.40 17.51 -20.61
N SER A 131 46.53 17.81 -21.27
CA SER A 131 47.71 18.40 -20.64
C SER A 131 47.40 19.75 -20.00
N GLU A 132 46.76 20.66 -20.75
CA GLU A 132 46.41 21.99 -20.25
C GLU A 132 45.37 21.96 -19.13
N VAL A 133 44.35 21.11 -19.27
CA VAL A 133 43.35 20.86 -18.23
C VAL A 133 44.02 20.32 -16.95
N LYS A 134 44.88 19.30 -17.04
CA LYS A 134 45.60 18.73 -15.89
C LYS A 134 46.51 19.77 -15.23
N LYS A 135 47.12 20.70 -15.99
CA LYS A 135 47.89 21.83 -15.43
C LYS A 135 46.99 22.81 -14.67
N ALA A 136 45.82 23.15 -15.21
CA ALA A 136 44.86 24.05 -14.55
C ALA A 136 44.26 23.47 -13.28
N LEU A 137 44.00 22.15 -13.23
CA LEU A 137 43.50 21.46 -12.05
C LEU A 137 44.46 21.52 -10.84
N LYS A 138 45.77 21.72 -11.08
CA LYS A 138 46.78 21.91 -10.01
C LYS A 138 46.77 23.32 -9.41
N ARG A 139 46.15 24.31 -10.06
CA ARG A 139 46.08 25.70 -9.58
C ARG A 139 44.89 25.86 -8.62
N LYS A 140 44.98 26.76 -7.63
CA LYS A 140 43.90 27.02 -6.65
C LYS A 140 42.83 28.01 -7.12
N THR A 141 42.96 28.59 -8.31
CA THR A 141 42.02 29.59 -8.83
C THR A 141 40.97 28.95 -9.74
N ALA A 142 39.70 29.21 -9.46
CA ALA A 142 38.56 28.77 -10.26
C ALA A 142 38.45 29.64 -11.53
N ASN A 143 39.22 29.29 -12.57
CA ASN A 143 39.09 29.87 -13.89
C ASN A 143 38.32 28.95 -14.85
N ASP A 144 37.88 29.47 -16.00
CA ASP A 144 37.15 28.72 -17.03
C ASP A 144 37.81 27.37 -17.38
N LEU A 145 39.14 27.35 -17.49
CA LEU A 145 39.93 26.16 -17.81
C LEU A 145 39.80 25.07 -16.72
N GLN A 146 39.79 25.47 -15.45
CA GLN A 146 39.62 24.56 -14.34
C GLN A 146 38.20 23.99 -14.28
N LEU A 147 37.18 24.82 -14.53
CA LEU A 147 35.78 24.36 -14.59
C LEU A 147 35.58 23.35 -15.71
N TYR A 148 36.04 23.68 -16.92
CA TYR A 148 36.03 22.76 -18.06
C TYR A 148 36.76 21.45 -17.73
N GLY A 149 37.89 21.56 -17.04
CA GLY A 149 38.69 20.42 -16.62
C GLY A 149 37.99 19.50 -15.63
N LEU A 150 37.33 20.05 -14.61
CA LEU A 150 36.55 19.29 -13.65
C LEU A 150 35.38 18.57 -14.33
N GLN A 151 34.74 19.19 -15.32
CA GLN A 151 33.58 18.61 -15.98
C GLN A 151 33.94 17.57 -17.06
N PHE A 152 34.96 17.84 -17.89
CA PHE A 152 35.18 17.10 -19.14
C PHE A 152 36.52 16.38 -19.27
N LEU A 153 37.39 16.37 -18.25
CA LEU A 153 38.63 15.59 -18.29
C LEU A 153 38.37 14.11 -18.60
N GLY A 154 37.37 13.50 -17.93
CA GLY A 154 36.99 12.11 -18.16
C GLY A 154 36.56 11.83 -19.61
N TYR A 155 35.81 12.76 -20.23
CA TYR A 155 35.43 12.66 -21.64
C TYR A 155 36.65 12.64 -22.57
N HIS A 156 37.61 13.55 -22.34
CA HIS A 156 38.82 13.59 -23.17
C HIS A 156 39.69 12.35 -22.97
N GLN A 157 39.80 11.83 -21.75
CA GLN A 157 40.49 10.57 -21.49
C GLN A 157 39.80 9.38 -22.15
N LEU A 158 38.46 9.38 -22.22
CA LEU A 158 37.70 8.34 -22.92
C LEU A 158 37.91 8.36 -24.44
N ILE A 159 38.03 9.54 -25.05
CA ILE A 159 38.49 9.68 -26.45
C ILE A 159 39.88 9.06 -26.62
N GLU A 160 40.80 9.38 -25.71
CA GLU A 160 42.15 8.82 -25.75
C GLU A 160 42.14 7.30 -25.62
N THR A 161 41.31 6.75 -24.73
CA THR A 161 41.09 5.30 -24.61
C THR A 161 40.60 4.68 -25.92
N ALA A 162 39.63 5.31 -26.60
CA ALA A 162 39.13 4.83 -27.88
C ALA A 162 40.22 4.82 -28.97
N LEU A 163 41.18 5.74 -28.90
CA LEU A 163 42.28 5.87 -29.87
C LEU A 163 43.52 5.02 -29.51
N ASN A 164 43.85 4.86 -28.22
CA ASN A 164 45.09 4.26 -27.71
C ASN A 164 44.93 2.90 -27.02
N LYS A 165 43.70 2.41 -26.82
CA LYS A 165 43.36 1.17 -26.07
C LYS A 165 43.80 1.11 -24.60
N SER A 166 44.47 2.13 -24.06
CA SER A 166 44.76 2.23 -22.62
C SER A 166 43.69 3.08 -21.93
N PHE A 167 43.12 2.56 -20.84
CA PHE A 167 42.08 3.22 -20.05
C PHE A 167 42.46 3.42 -18.58
N GLU A 168 43.66 3.03 -18.17
CA GLU A 168 44.13 3.13 -16.77
C GLU A 168 44.06 4.57 -16.23
N ASP A 169 44.47 5.55 -17.05
CA ASP A 169 44.46 6.96 -16.70
C ASP A 169 43.03 7.48 -16.45
N PHE A 170 42.06 6.99 -17.23
CA PHE A 170 40.64 7.31 -17.09
C PHE A 170 40.07 6.68 -15.81
N ILE A 171 40.35 5.39 -15.55
CA ILE A 171 39.95 4.70 -14.32
C ILE A 171 40.51 5.41 -13.09
N LYS A 172 41.80 5.73 -13.11
CA LYS A 172 42.48 6.41 -12.01
C LYS A 172 41.86 7.77 -11.71
N THR A 173 41.44 8.49 -12.74
CA THR A 173 40.75 9.78 -12.59
C THR A 173 39.35 9.58 -12.00
N CYS A 174 38.62 8.54 -12.46
CA CYS A 174 37.32 8.18 -11.92
C CYS A 174 37.38 7.68 -10.47
N LEU A 175 38.52 7.18 -9.97
CA LEU A 175 38.68 6.68 -8.61
C LEU A 175 39.41 7.65 -7.66
N ASP A 176 39.82 8.83 -8.12
CA ASP A 176 40.52 9.82 -7.28
C ASP A 176 39.52 10.59 -6.40
N ASN A 177 39.39 10.20 -5.14
CA ASN A 177 38.50 10.86 -4.16
C ASN A 177 38.71 12.38 -4.08
N LYS A 178 39.95 12.89 -4.23
CA LYS A 178 40.17 14.35 -4.18
C LYS A 178 39.64 15.05 -5.41
N PHE A 179 39.68 14.39 -6.56
CA PHE A 179 39.11 14.93 -7.79
C PHE A 179 37.58 14.88 -7.72
N ILE A 180 37.02 13.74 -7.28
CA ILE A 180 35.59 13.52 -7.06
C ILE A 180 35.01 14.58 -6.12
N ASP A 181 35.58 14.74 -4.93
CA ASP A 181 35.07 15.69 -3.94
C ASP A 181 35.10 17.13 -4.51
N ARG A 182 36.15 17.50 -5.26
CA ARG A 182 36.20 18.80 -5.95
C ARG A 182 35.17 18.95 -7.07
N GLN A 183 34.87 17.90 -7.82
CA GLN A 183 33.81 17.94 -8.84
C GLN A 183 32.46 18.21 -8.18
N ILE A 184 32.16 17.53 -7.07
CA ILE A 184 30.92 17.68 -6.31
C ILE A 184 30.85 19.09 -5.69
N ASP A 185 31.92 19.55 -5.03
CA ASP A 185 31.96 20.87 -4.37
C ASP A 185 31.74 22.03 -5.36
N VAL A 186 32.29 21.91 -6.58
CA VAL A 186 32.22 22.98 -7.58
C VAL A 186 30.93 22.93 -8.39
N SER A 187 30.51 21.75 -8.83
CA SER A 187 29.29 21.60 -9.65
C SER A 187 28.01 21.59 -8.83
N ASN A 188 28.11 21.27 -7.53
CA ASN A 188 27.00 20.92 -6.65
C ASN A 188 26.14 19.75 -7.18
N ALA A 189 26.64 18.96 -8.12
CA ALA A 189 25.96 17.82 -8.72
C ALA A 189 26.88 16.59 -8.72
N PHE A 190 26.28 15.40 -8.83
CA PHE A 190 27.04 14.15 -8.88
C PHE A 190 27.27 13.66 -10.32
N ASP A 191 26.60 14.24 -11.31
CA ASP A 191 26.65 13.80 -12.71
C ASP A 191 28.06 13.89 -13.31
N TRP A 192 28.82 14.94 -12.96
CA TRP A 192 30.20 15.12 -13.42
C TRP A 192 31.11 13.98 -13.00
N THR A 193 30.74 13.24 -11.96
CA THR A 193 31.48 12.08 -11.45
C THR A 193 30.82 10.76 -11.85
N LYS A 194 29.50 10.64 -11.67
CA LYS A 194 28.73 9.41 -11.93
C LYS A 194 28.80 9.01 -13.39
N GLU A 195 28.61 9.93 -14.34
CA GLU A 195 28.58 9.59 -15.77
C GLU A 195 29.93 9.03 -16.25
N PRO A 196 31.08 9.68 -15.98
CA PRO A 196 32.39 9.07 -16.26
C PRO A 196 32.61 7.73 -15.56
N MET A 197 32.22 7.58 -14.29
CA MET A 197 32.35 6.30 -13.58
C MET A 197 31.50 5.18 -14.19
N LYS A 198 30.29 5.49 -14.65
CA LYS A 198 29.43 4.52 -15.34
C LYS A 198 30.08 4.04 -16.64
N GLU A 199 30.64 4.96 -17.43
CA GLU A 199 31.38 4.61 -18.65
C GLU A 199 32.66 3.82 -18.33
N ALA A 200 33.38 4.20 -17.27
CA ALA A 200 34.52 3.43 -16.76
C ALA A 200 34.12 2.01 -16.36
N LEU A 201 32.97 1.83 -15.71
CA LEU A 201 32.47 0.53 -15.28
C LEU A 201 32.04 -0.33 -16.48
N LYS A 202 31.39 0.27 -17.47
CA LYS A 202 31.05 -0.39 -18.76
C LYS A 202 32.33 -0.86 -19.47
N LEU A 203 33.36 -0.02 -19.54
CA LEU A 203 34.65 -0.38 -20.14
C LEU A 203 35.37 -1.48 -19.36
N ALA A 204 35.39 -1.40 -18.02
CA ALA A 204 36.00 -2.42 -17.17
C ALA A 204 35.29 -3.78 -17.30
N ALA A 205 33.96 -3.78 -17.36
CA ALA A 205 33.17 -4.97 -17.61
C ALA A 205 33.43 -5.55 -19.01
N PHE A 206 33.47 -4.70 -20.04
CA PHE A 206 33.78 -5.14 -21.41
C PHE A 206 35.18 -5.76 -21.53
N ASN A 207 36.16 -5.26 -20.77
CA ASN A 207 37.52 -5.81 -20.72
C ASN A 207 37.71 -6.92 -19.69
N GLU A 208 36.63 -7.36 -19.02
CA GLU A 208 36.63 -8.44 -18.03
C GLU A 208 37.60 -8.21 -16.85
N ASP A 209 37.81 -6.95 -16.44
CA ASP A 209 38.65 -6.59 -15.30
C ASP A 209 37.85 -6.59 -13.99
N LYS A 210 37.84 -7.73 -13.31
CA LYS A 210 37.12 -7.95 -12.05
C LYS A 210 37.48 -6.95 -10.95
N ASN A 211 38.76 -6.58 -10.82
CA ASN A 211 39.20 -5.69 -9.73
C ASN A 211 38.70 -4.28 -9.97
N THR A 212 38.85 -3.79 -11.20
CA THR A 212 38.36 -2.46 -11.57
C THR A 212 36.84 -2.37 -11.51
N VAL A 213 36.13 -3.42 -11.96
CA VAL A 213 34.66 -3.53 -11.83
C VAL A 213 34.23 -3.42 -10.37
N PHE A 214 34.89 -4.14 -9.46
CA PHE A 214 34.58 -4.11 -8.04
C PHE A 214 34.79 -2.71 -7.43
N GLU A 215 35.95 -2.10 -7.67
CA GLU A 215 36.30 -0.79 -7.10
C GLU A 215 35.40 0.34 -7.62
N LEU A 216 35.08 0.35 -8.92
CA LEU A 216 34.15 1.32 -9.50
C LEU A 216 32.73 1.11 -8.98
N SER A 217 32.27 -0.13 -8.84
CA SER A 217 30.94 -0.43 -8.29
C SER A 217 30.83 0.03 -6.84
N LYS A 218 31.86 -0.24 -6.01
CA LYS A 218 31.96 0.25 -4.63
C LYS A 218 31.92 1.79 -4.59
N SER A 219 32.71 2.45 -5.42
CA SER A 219 32.76 3.91 -5.48
C SER A 219 31.43 4.53 -5.90
N LEU A 220 30.75 3.96 -6.91
CA LEU A 220 29.46 4.45 -7.39
C LEU A 220 28.34 4.27 -6.35
N VAL A 221 28.36 3.15 -5.61
CA VAL A 221 27.43 2.92 -4.49
C VAL A 221 27.69 3.93 -3.36
N ASN A 222 28.95 4.18 -3.00
CA ASN A 222 29.32 5.17 -1.99
C ASN A 222 28.92 6.60 -2.40
N LEU A 223 29.10 6.97 -3.67
CA LEU A 223 28.64 8.24 -4.21
C LEU A 223 27.13 8.40 -4.11
N ASN A 224 26.37 7.33 -4.38
CA ASN A 224 24.93 7.35 -4.26
C ASN A 224 24.47 7.56 -2.81
N THR A 225 25.21 7.01 -1.85
CA THR A 225 24.97 7.26 -0.42
C THR A 225 25.29 8.72 -0.06
N LYS A 226 26.46 9.25 -0.48
CA LYS A 226 26.81 10.68 -0.30
C LYS A 226 25.76 11.61 -0.91
N GLU A 227 25.22 11.28 -2.08
CA GLU A 227 24.18 12.07 -2.72
C GLU A 227 22.86 12.05 -1.94
N LYS A 228 22.47 10.88 -1.42
CA LYS A 228 21.31 10.76 -0.52
C LYS A 228 21.49 11.57 0.77
N GLU A 229 22.70 11.59 1.33
CA GLU A 229 23.04 12.43 2.48
C GLU A 229 22.97 13.93 2.14
N GLY A 230 23.39 14.29 0.92
CA GLY A 230 23.33 15.64 0.35
C GLY A 230 21.92 16.17 0.06
N LEU A 231 20.88 15.32 0.10
CA LEU A 231 19.47 15.75 0.03
C LEU A 231 19.10 16.69 1.19
N GLY A 232 19.88 16.66 2.27
CA GLY A 232 19.76 17.58 3.39
C GLY A 232 20.05 19.05 3.03
N GLU A 233 20.65 19.32 1.88
CA GLU A 233 21.00 20.66 1.38
C GLU A 233 19.94 21.23 0.42
N ILE A 234 18.93 20.44 0.03
CA ILE A 234 17.91 20.88 -0.95
C ILE A 234 17.27 22.21 -0.53
N GLN A 235 16.95 22.37 0.75
CA GLN A 235 16.38 23.61 1.25
C GLN A 235 17.30 24.82 0.98
N ASN A 236 18.61 24.69 1.24
CA ASN A 236 19.58 25.75 0.98
C ASN A 236 19.66 26.08 -0.53
N LEU A 237 19.56 25.07 -1.39
CA LEU A 237 19.56 25.27 -2.84
C LEU A 237 18.28 25.95 -3.35
N LEU A 238 17.12 25.62 -2.76
CA LEU A 238 15.86 26.31 -3.05
C LEU A 238 15.92 27.77 -2.60
N ASP A 239 16.51 28.05 -1.42
CA ASP A 239 16.71 29.41 -0.91
C ASP A 239 17.63 30.24 -1.82
N ASP A 240 18.67 29.60 -2.38
CA ASP A 240 19.59 30.18 -3.36
C ASP A 240 18.98 30.33 -4.78
N GLY A 241 17.76 29.85 -5.02
CA GLY A 241 17.12 29.89 -6.35
C GLY A 241 17.68 28.89 -7.37
N LYS A 242 18.39 27.84 -6.93
CA LYS A 242 19.03 26.83 -7.78
C LYS A 242 18.09 25.64 -8.06
N ASP A 243 16.90 25.91 -8.58
CA ASP A 243 15.83 24.90 -8.72
C ASP A 243 16.18 23.75 -9.67
N GLU A 244 16.78 24.06 -10.83
CA GLU A 244 17.20 23.05 -11.80
C GLU A 244 18.23 22.07 -11.21
N LEU A 245 19.11 22.57 -10.34
CA LEU A 245 20.09 21.76 -9.64
C LEU A 245 19.41 20.84 -8.61
N VAL A 246 18.39 21.33 -7.90
CA VAL A 246 17.58 20.51 -6.98
C VAL A 246 16.89 19.39 -7.76
N ILE A 247 16.26 19.70 -8.89
CA ILE A 247 15.63 18.71 -9.77
C ILE A 247 16.65 17.68 -10.25
N THR A 248 17.83 18.13 -10.68
CA THR A 248 18.92 17.24 -11.11
C THR A 248 19.34 16.28 -10.00
N ARG A 249 19.53 16.76 -8.76
CA ARG A 249 19.83 15.91 -7.59
C ARG A 249 18.69 14.95 -7.22
N LEU A 250 17.44 15.32 -7.47
CA LEU A 250 16.28 14.46 -7.20
C LEU A 250 16.08 13.41 -8.30
N ASN A 251 16.52 13.69 -9.51
CA ASN A 251 16.47 12.74 -10.63
C ASN A 251 17.63 11.76 -10.62
N SER A 252 18.82 12.17 -10.17
CA SER A 252 20.02 11.33 -10.12
C SER A 252 19.91 10.11 -9.20
N ILE A 253 18.98 10.15 -8.23
CA ILE A 253 18.66 9.01 -7.37
C ILE A 253 17.66 8.02 -8.00
N LEU A 254 17.02 8.37 -9.13
CA LEU A 254 16.03 7.51 -9.78
C LEU A 254 16.73 6.31 -10.43
N ASP A 255 16.63 5.14 -9.79
CA ASP A 255 17.24 3.88 -10.23
C ASP A 255 16.20 2.83 -10.68
N GLY A 256 14.95 3.28 -10.90
CA GLY A 256 13.82 2.42 -11.26
C GLY A 256 13.12 1.76 -10.07
N THR A 257 13.65 1.87 -8.84
CA THR A 257 13.06 1.23 -7.67
C THR A 257 11.98 2.08 -7.01
N LYS A 258 10.95 1.39 -6.48
CA LYS A 258 9.84 2.01 -5.75
C LYS A 258 10.30 2.99 -4.67
N GLU A 259 11.34 2.62 -3.91
CA GLU A 259 11.87 3.42 -2.81
C GLU A 259 12.45 4.76 -3.26
N ASN A 260 13.25 4.78 -4.34
CA ASN A 260 13.88 6.00 -4.80
C ASN A 260 12.87 6.89 -5.55
N TYR A 261 11.92 6.30 -6.29
CA TYR A 261 10.78 7.04 -6.84
C TYR A 261 9.97 7.72 -5.74
N THR A 262 9.64 6.98 -4.68
CA THR A 262 8.93 7.49 -3.50
C THR A 262 9.69 8.64 -2.85
N THR A 263 11.00 8.48 -2.66
CA THR A 263 11.86 9.48 -2.03
C THR A 263 11.95 10.77 -2.86
N SER A 264 12.26 10.62 -4.15
CA SER A 264 12.36 11.76 -5.08
C SER A 264 11.04 12.51 -5.16
N TYR A 265 9.93 11.80 -5.35
CA TYR A 265 8.61 12.40 -5.41
C TYR A 265 8.23 13.16 -4.12
N ALA A 266 8.46 12.56 -2.95
CA ALA A 266 8.17 13.23 -1.68
C ALA A 266 8.93 14.55 -1.53
N PHE A 267 10.22 14.59 -1.88
CA PHE A 267 11.00 15.83 -1.86
C PHE A 267 10.57 16.83 -2.92
N GLN A 268 10.17 16.40 -4.12
CA GLN A 268 9.65 17.32 -5.14
C GLN A 268 8.34 17.96 -4.67
N ILE A 269 7.39 17.18 -4.11
CA ILE A 269 6.15 17.72 -3.54
C ILE A 269 6.43 18.68 -2.38
N LEU A 270 7.34 18.32 -1.48
CA LEU A 270 7.72 19.18 -0.36
C LEU A 270 8.46 20.45 -0.83
N SER A 271 9.22 20.38 -1.93
CA SER A 271 9.87 21.55 -2.56
C SER A 271 8.83 22.49 -3.15
N ILE A 272 7.82 21.96 -3.85
CA ILE A 272 6.69 22.76 -4.32
C ILE A 272 5.98 23.42 -3.13
N ALA A 273 5.62 22.64 -2.10
CA ALA A 273 4.94 23.16 -0.92
C ALA A 273 5.75 24.24 -0.18
N TYR A 274 7.08 24.09 -0.14
CA TYR A 274 7.99 25.10 0.39
C TYR A 274 7.97 26.39 -0.43
N LEU A 275 8.15 26.30 -1.75
CA LEU A 275 8.17 27.44 -2.66
C LEU A 275 6.86 28.23 -2.63
N MET A 276 5.73 27.52 -2.53
CA MET A 276 4.40 28.13 -2.42
C MET A 276 4.20 28.93 -1.12
N ASP A 277 4.88 28.54 -0.02
CA ASP A 277 4.77 29.22 1.27
C ASP A 277 5.75 30.39 1.43
N THR A 278 6.88 30.41 0.71
CA THR A 278 7.98 31.38 0.93
C THR A 278 8.11 32.47 -0.13
N HIS A 279 7.55 32.30 -1.33
CA HIS A 279 7.74 33.22 -2.45
C HIS A 279 6.45 33.93 -2.90
N SER A 280 6.62 35.02 -3.68
CA SER A 280 5.51 35.80 -4.24
C SER A 280 4.96 35.18 -5.54
N SER A 281 3.72 35.52 -5.91
CA SER A 281 2.97 34.88 -7.01
C SER A 281 3.69 34.87 -8.38
N ASN A 282 4.48 35.89 -8.70
CA ASN A 282 5.09 36.01 -10.04
C ASN A 282 6.30 35.08 -10.26
N ASP A 283 7.01 34.69 -9.20
CA ASP A 283 8.14 33.75 -9.31
C ASP A 283 7.68 32.29 -9.17
N ILE A 284 6.52 32.06 -8.54
CA ILE A 284 5.97 30.73 -8.28
C ILE A 284 5.67 29.98 -9.59
N GLU A 285 5.01 30.62 -10.56
CA GLU A 285 4.61 29.95 -11.82
C GLU A 285 5.81 29.32 -12.53
N LYS A 286 6.90 30.11 -12.67
CA LYS A 286 8.14 29.64 -13.31
C LYS A 286 8.83 28.56 -12.50
N ARG A 287 9.03 28.78 -11.20
CA ARG A 287 9.84 27.88 -10.36
C ARG A 287 9.12 26.58 -10.06
N VAL A 288 7.84 26.63 -9.69
CA VAL A 288 7.01 25.45 -9.45
C VAL A 288 6.72 24.69 -10.75
N GLY A 289 6.53 25.40 -11.86
CA GLY A 289 6.34 24.79 -13.18
C GLY A 289 7.44 23.79 -13.54
N LEU A 290 8.71 24.11 -13.24
CA LEU A 290 9.84 23.20 -13.45
C LEU A 290 9.70 21.87 -12.68
N PHE A 291 9.23 21.92 -11.43
CA PHE A 291 9.02 20.71 -10.63
C PHE A 291 7.83 19.90 -11.15
N ILE A 292 6.73 20.55 -11.54
CA ILE A 292 5.56 19.86 -12.10
C ILE A 292 5.93 19.12 -13.38
N GLU A 293 6.59 19.80 -14.32
CA GLU A 293 7.06 19.21 -15.57
C GLU A 293 8.01 18.03 -15.30
N ASN A 294 8.91 18.18 -14.32
CA ASN A 294 9.80 17.09 -13.95
C ASN A 294 9.08 15.87 -13.38
N ILE A 295 8.08 16.07 -12.50
CA ILE A 295 7.29 14.97 -11.92
C ILE A 295 6.56 14.22 -13.03
N GLU A 296 5.89 14.93 -13.94
CA GLU A 296 5.12 14.29 -15.01
C GLU A 296 6.02 13.51 -15.99
N ASN A 297 7.21 14.01 -16.28
CA ASN A 297 8.13 13.36 -17.21
C ASN A 297 8.91 12.17 -16.61
N ASN A 298 9.22 12.20 -15.31
CA ASN A 298 10.18 11.26 -14.71
C ASN A 298 9.59 10.34 -13.63
N ILE A 299 8.43 10.66 -13.03
CA ILE A 299 7.82 9.86 -11.96
C ILE A 299 6.59 9.11 -12.50
N PRO A 300 6.44 7.80 -12.30
CA PRO A 300 5.26 7.06 -12.76
C PRO A 300 3.95 7.54 -12.12
N ASP A 301 2.85 7.45 -12.87
CA ASP A 301 1.49 7.76 -12.39
C ASP A 301 0.86 6.62 -11.55
N ASP A 302 1.52 5.47 -11.39
CA ASP A 302 0.96 4.29 -10.69
C ASP A 302 1.05 4.45 -9.15
N PRO A 303 -0.11 4.52 -8.43
CA PRO A 303 -0.14 4.60 -6.97
C PRO A 303 0.53 3.41 -6.26
N LYS A 304 0.68 2.26 -6.94
CA LYS A 304 1.43 1.11 -6.38
C LYS A 304 2.93 1.41 -6.25
N ILE A 305 3.45 2.39 -6.98
CA ILE A 305 4.84 2.81 -6.96
C ILE A 305 4.98 4.05 -6.06
N VAL A 306 4.21 5.09 -6.34
CA VAL A 306 4.25 6.35 -5.60
C VAL A 306 2.83 6.71 -5.23
N ASP A 307 2.53 6.72 -3.94
CA ASP A 307 1.18 7.01 -3.46
C ASP A 307 1.19 8.29 -2.61
N GLN A 308 0.78 9.41 -3.19
CA GLN A 308 0.65 10.70 -2.51
C GLN A 308 -0.08 10.56 -1.18
N PHE A 309 -1.15 9.75 -1.14
CA PHE A 309 -1.95 9.52 0.07
C PHE A 309 -1.08 9.00 1.22
N LEU A 310 -0.13 8.11 0.94
CA LEU A 310 0.72 7.50 1.97
C LEU A 310 1.89 8.38 2.38
N LEU A 311 2.34 9.24 1.46
CA LEU A 311 3.55 10.02 1.62
C LEU A 311 3.26 11.36 2.31
N ILE A 312 2.28 12.10 1.81
CA ILE A 312 2.09 13.49 2.21
C ILE A 312 0.82 13.61 3.05
N PRO A 313 0.88 14.22 4.26
CA PRO A 313 -0.30 14.47 5.09
C PRO A 313 -1.43 15.15 4.31
N GLU A 314 -2.68 14.76 4.55
CA GLU A 314 -3.81 15.19 3.72
C GLU A 314 -4.04 16.70 3.76
N HIS A 315 -3.80 17.32 4.92
CA HIS A 315 -3.92 18.78 5.06
C HIS A 315 -2.92 19.53 4.18
N ILE A 316 -1.72 18.97 3.94
CA ILE A 316 -0.71 19.53 3.05
C ILE A 316 -1.13 19.28 1.60
N THR A 317 -1.57 18.06 1.27
CA THR A 317 -2.04 17.70 -0.08
C THR A 317 -3.20 18.61 -0.52
N ILE A 318 -4.23 18.78 0.31
CA ILE A 318 -5.38 19.64 0.00
C ILE A 318 -4.95 21.11 -0.10
N LYS A 319 -4.11 21.60 0.82
CA LYS A 319 -3.55 22.96 0.75
C LYS A 319 -2.80 23.18 -0.56
N LEU A 320 -1.94 22.24 -0.95
CA LEU A 320 -1.14 22.33 -2.16
C LEU A 320 -2.02 22.41 -3.41
N ILE A 321 -3.04 21.55 -3.52
CA ILE A 321 -3.99 21.56 -4.64
C ILE A 321 -4.68 22.94 -4.77
N VAL A 322 -5.13 23.50 -3.65
CA VAL A 322 -5.79 24.81 -3.65
C VAL A 322 -4.84 25.96 -3.97
N GLU A 323 -3.62 25.94 -3.43
CA GLU A 323 -2.62 26.99 -3.69
C GLU A 323 -2.13 26.94 -5.14
N LEU A 324 -1.96 25.76 -5.73
CA LEU A 324 -1.66 25.61 -7.17
C LEU A 324 -2.78 26.20 -8.04
N TYR A 325 -4.04 25.90 -7.70
CA TYR A 325 -5.19 26.50 -8.37
C TYR A 325 -5.20 28.04 -8.28
N LYS A 326 -4.88 28.61 -7.12
CA LYS A 326 -4.76 30.07 -6.95
C LYS A 326 -3.64 30.67 -7.80
N ALA A 327 -2.55 29.93 -7.98
CA ALA A 327 -1.42 30.33 -8.82
C ALA A 327 -1.66 30.09 -10.31
N GLY A 328 -2.79 29.48 -10.71
CA GLY A 328 -3.07 29.14 -12.12
C GLY A 328 -2.29 27.95 -12.65
N LEU A 329 -1.72 27.12 -11.77
CA LEU A 329 -0.96 25.92 -12.12
C LEU A 329 -1.83 24.66 -12.02
N GLU A 330 -1.55 23.67 -12.87
CA GLU A 330 -2.27 22.39 -12.87
C GLU A 330 -1.94 21.54 -11.62
N SER A 331 -2.97 20.98 -10.99
CA SER A 331 -2.82 20.12 -9.79
C SER A 331 -3.12 18.64 -10.05
N GLU A 332 -3.48 18.26 -11.28
CA GLU A 332 -3.90 16.89 -11.62
C GLU A 332 -2.79 15.85 -11.42
N PHE A 333 -1.53 16.24 -11.59
CA PHE A 333 -0.38 15.34 -11.41
C PHE A 333 -0.31 14.73 -9.99
N ILE A 334 -0.85 15.43 -8.98
CA ILE A 334 -0.96 14.95 -7.59
C ILE A 334 -2.02 13.84 -7.51
N LEU A 335 -3.17 14.04 -8.16
CA LEU A 335 -4.31 13.13 -8.11
C LEU A 335 -4.04 11.83 -8.87
N LYS A 336 -3.35 11.90 -10.00
CA LYS A 336 -2.92 10.73 -10.78
C LYS A 336 -2.16 9.71 -9.92
N ARG A 337 -1.40 10.18 -8.93
CA ARG A 337 -0.54 9.38 -8.03
C ARG A 337 -1.13 9.17 -6.64
N CYS A 338 -2.44 9.33 -6.46
CA CYS A 338 -3.09 9.23 -5.15
C CYS A 338 -4.11 8.09 -5.16
N SER A 339 -3.98 7.11 -4.27
CA SER A 339 -4.92 5.98 -4.21
C SER A 339 -6.28 6.34 -3.60
N SER A 340 -6.29 7.27 -2.64
CA SER A 340 -7.50 7.83 -2.01
C SER A 340 -7.22 9.21 -1.42
N ILE A 341 -8.25 9.96 -1.04
CA ILE A 341 -8.08 11.22 -0.30
C ILE A 341 -9.07 11.25 0.87
N ASN A 342 -8.55 11.41 2.09
CA ASN A 342 -9.39 11.60 3.26
C ASN A 342 -9.76 13.07 3.45
N PHE A 343 -11.06 13.34 3.47
CA PHE A 343 -11.60 14.65 3.82
C PHE A 343 -11.92 14.73 5.30
N SER A 344 -11.68 15.89 5.89
CA SER A 344 -12.22 16.20 7.21
C SER A 344 -12.75 17.62 7.22
N ALA A 345 -13.84 17.79 7.96
CA ALA A 345 -14.47 19.09 8.16
C ALA A 345 -13.42 20.14 8.61
N LYS A 346 -12.53 19.76 9.54
CA LYS A 346 -11.44 20.60 10.04
C LYS A 346 -10.48 21.06 8.92
N ASN A 347 -10.13 20.19 7.98
CA ASN A 347 -9.20 20.51 6.89
C ASN A 347 -9.84 21.43 5.85
N LEU A 348 -11.15 21.31 5.63
CA LEU A 348 -11.86 22.08 4.61
C LEU A 348 -12.33 23.47 5.11
N SER A 349 -12.35 23.67 6.43
CA SER A 349 -12.85 24.89 7.10
C SER A 349 -12.20 26.21 6.66
N THR A 350 -10.98 26.15 6.12
CA THR A 350 -10.18 27.33 5.76
C THR A 350 -10.38 27.82 4.32
N TYR A 351 -11.16 27.11 3.51
CA TYR A 351 -11.31 27.40 2.08
C TYR A 351 -12.63 28.08 1.75
N ASN A 352 -12.60 28.95 0.74
CA ASN A 352 -13.79 29.67 0.27
C ASN A 352 -14.63 28.85 -0.73
N SER A 353 -15.76 29.40 -1.14
CA SER A 353 -16.73 28.72 -2.00
C SER A 353 -16.24 28.37 -3.40
N LYS A 354 -15.33 29.17 -3.98
CA LYS A 354 -14.74 28.87 -5.30
C LYS A 354 -13.74 27.72 -5.19
N GLU A 355 -12.91 27.74 -4.16
CA GLU A 355 -11.92 26.70 -3.88
C GLU A 355 -12.57 25.36 -3.57
N LEU A 356 -13.62 25.34 -2.74
CA LEU A 356 -14.37 24.12 -2.44
C LEU A 356 -15.06 23.53 -3.68
N LYS A 357 -15.56 24.38 -4.59
CA LYS A 357 -16.16 23.91 -5.85
C LYS A 357 -15.12 23.30 -6.77
N TYR A 358 -13.93 23.90 -6.84
CA TYR A 358 -12.81 23.34 -7.59
C TYR A 358 -12.42 21.95 -7.05
N LEU A 359 -12.24 21.83 -5.72
CA LEU A 359 -11.95 20.55 -5.08
C LEU A 359 -13.04 19.50 -5.35
N TYR A 360 -14.31 19.88 -5.30
CA TYR A 360 -15.42 18.97 -5.59
C TYR A 360 -15.37 18.40 -7.01
N GLU A 361 -15.10 19.24 -8.03
CA GLU A 361 -15.00 18.75 -9.41
C GLU A 361 -13.79 17.79 -9.58
N LEU A 362 -12.68 18.04 -8.88
CA LEU A 362 -11.55 17.12 -8.86
C LEU A 362 -11.92 15.77 -8.20
N VAL A 363 -12.55 15.79 -7.03
CA VAL A 363 -12.99 14.56 -6.33
C VAL A 363 -13.94 13.76 -7.21
N LYS A 364 -14.92 14.41 -7.82
CA LYS A 364 -15.88 13.75 -8.71
C LYS A 364 -15.22 13.09 -9.93
N ASN A 365 -14.15 13.67 -10.46
CA ASN A 365 -13.47 13.14 -11.63
C ASN A 365 -12.54 11.96 -11.30
N TYR A 366 -11.86 11.99 -10.14
CA TYR A 366 -10.81 11.02 -9.79
C TYR A 366 -11.19 10.04 -8.67
N PHE A 367 -12.10 10.40 -7.78
CA PHE A 367 -12.47 9.65 -6.56
C PHE A 367 -14.00 9.57 -6.41
N LYS A 368 -14.67 8.91 -7.36
CA LYS A 368 -16.14 8.82 -7.39
C LYS A 368 -16.73 8.22 -6.11
N ASP A 369 -16.04 7.24 -5.52
CA ASP A 369 -16.48 6.57 -4.30
C ASP A 369 -16.36 7.48 -3.06
N ASP A 370 -15.45 8.46 -3.08
CA ASP A 370 -15.22 9.42 -1.99
C ASP A 370 -16.06 10.70 -2.15
N GLU A 371 -16.86 10.83 -3.22
CA GLU A 371 -17.67 12.02 -3.51
C GLU A 371 -18.66 12.31 -2.36
N LEU A 372 -19.26 11.27 -1.81
CA LEU A 372 -20.23 11.38 -0.72
C LEU A 372 -19.57 11.89 0.57
N ASP A 373 -18.39 11.37 0.91
CA ASP A 373 -17.63 11.77 2.10
C ASP A 373 -17.16 13.21 2.02
N PHE A 374 -16.72 13.65 0.83
CA PHE A 374 -16.39 15.06 0.58
C PHE A 374 -17.61 15.96 0.81
N LEU A 375 -18.76 15.62 0.20
CA LEU A 375 -19.98 16.40 0.29
C LEU A 375 -20.49 16.50 1.73
N ILE A 376 -20.39 15.42 2.51
CA ILE A 376 -20.71 15.40 3.94
C ILE A 376 -19.79 16.33 4.72
N CYS A 377 -18.47 16.24 4.52
CA CYS A 377 -17.50 17.08 5.22
C CYS A 377 -17.69 18.58 4.93
N VAL A 378 -17.99 18.94 3.69
CA VAL A 378 -18.28 20.34 3.30
C VAL A 378 -19.60 20.80 3.90
N ALA A 379 -20.62 19.95 3.89
CA ALA A 379 -21.92 20.24 4.47
C ALA A 379 -21.85 20.39 6.02
N ASP A 380 -21.01 19.62 6.70
CA ASP A 380 -20.73 19.77 8.14
C ASP A 380 -20.00 21.09 8.48
N GLN A 381 -19.23 21.63 7.53
CA GLN A 381 -18.53 22.92 7.67
C GLN A 381 -19.37 24.14 7.30
N ALA A 382 -20.51 23.94 6.63
CA ALA A 382 -21.32 24.95 5.97
C ALA A 382 -22.09 25.86 6.97
N ILE A 383 -21.37 26.55 7.86
CA ILE A 383 -21.90 27.57 8.79
C ILE A 383 -21.50 28.99 8.37
N ILE A 384 -20.64 29.17 7.35
CA ILE A 384 -20.01 30.47 7.07
C ILE A 384 -20.65 31.27 5.91
N ASP A 385 -21.35 30.65 4.93
CA ASP A 385 -22.03 31.42 3.87
C ASP A 385 -23.30 30.72 3.31
N LYS A 386 -24.47 31.39 3.42
CA LYS A 386 -25.79 30.83 3.05
C LYS A 386 -25.86 30.36 1.60
N ASN A 387 -25.21 31.05 0.65
CA ASN A 387 -25.32 30.72 -0.77
C ASN A 387 -24.49 29.49 -1.18
N THR A 388 -23.41 29.22 -0.46
CA THR A 388 -22.50 28.10 -0.75
C THR A 388 -23.04 26.80 -0.18
N ASN A 389 -23.67 26.87 1.00
CA ASN A 389 -24.35 25.77 1.66
C ASN A 389 -25.40 25.13 0.75
N ASP A 390 -26.23 25.95 0.09
CA ASP A 390 -27.31 25.47 -0.78
C ASP A 390 -26.80 24.66 -1.97
N TYR A 391 -25.62 24.97 -2.52
CA TYR A 391 -25.05 24.21 -3.63
C TYR A 391 -24.65 22.80 -3.18
N PHE A 392 -23.82 22.69 -2.13
CA PHE A 392 -23.31 21.41 -1.65
C PHE A 392 -24.40 20.54 -1.00
N LEU A 393 -25.33 21.14 -0.27
CA LEU A 393 -26.47 20.41 0.31
C LEU A 393 -27.39 19.83 -0.77
N LYS A 394 -27.62 20.56 -1.88
CA LYS A 394 -28.37 20.01 -3.03
C LYS A 394 -27.62 18.87 -3.71
N LYS A 395 -26.30 18.97 -3.86
CA LYS A 395 -25.47 17.90 -4.41
C LYS A 395 -25.47 16.66 -3.52
N LEU A 396 -25.30 16.84 -2.21
CA LEU A 396 -25.41 15.79 -1.20
C LEU A 396 -26.77 15.09 -1.25
N GLU A 397 -27.87 15.85 -1.36
CA GLU A 397 -29.21 15.27 -1.48
C GLU A 397 -29.37 14.43 -2.77
N ILE A 398 -28.78 14.87 -3.89
CA ILE A 398 -28.80 14.12 -5.16
C ILE A 398 -28.04 12.80 -5.02
N GLU A 399 -26.85 12.81 -4.43
CA GLU A 399 -26.05 11.59 -4.26
C GLU A 399 -26.68 10.63 -3.25
N LEU A 400 -27.14 11.11 -2.08
CA LEU A 400 -27.85 10.27 -1.10
C LEU A 400 -29.09 9.59 -1.71
N ARG A 401 -29.80 10.25 -2.64
CA ARG A 401 -30.95 9.66 -3.34
C ARG A 401 -30.59 8.47 -4.23
N LYS A 402 -29.35 8.38 -4.72
CA LYS A 402 -28.91 7.19 -5.48
C LYS A 402 -28.78 5.99 -4.56
N TYR A 403 -28.15 6.15 -3.39
CA TYR A 403 -28.00 5.10 -2.39
C TYR A 403 -29.33 4.63 -1.78
N ILE A 404 -30.26 5.55 -1.49
CA ILE A 404 -31.57 5.23 -0.89
C ILE A 404 -32.47 4.41 -1.82
N LYS A 405 -32.23 4.41 -3.14
CA LYS A 405 -33.04 3.64 -4.09
C LYS A 405 -32.72 2.14 -4.11
N GLU A 406 -31.54 1.75 -3.61
CA GLU A 406 -31.05 0.37 -3.70
C GLU A 406 -31.34 -0.43 -2.43
N ASP A 407 -31.28 0.20 -1.25
CA ASP A 407 -31.67 -0.39 0.03
C ASP A 407 -32.53 0.62 0.81
N ASN A 408 -33.73 0.22 1.22
CA ASN A 408 -34.74 1.06 1.88
C ASN A 408 -34.33 1.55 3.29
N ASP A 409 -33.06 1.42 3.70
CA ASP A 409 -32.59 1.73 5.05
C ASP A 409 -31.22 2.43 5.07
N ILE A 410 -31.22 3.71 5.47
CA ILE A 410 -30.00 4.54 5.61
C ILE A 410 -29.13 4.05 6.79
N ALA A 411 -29.71 3.34 7.77
CA ALA A 411 -29.01 2.92 8.97
C ALA A 411 -27.87 1.92 8.72
N TYR A 412 -27.91 1.17 7.60
CA TYR A 412 -26.94 0.11 7.29
C TYR A 412 -25.56 0.65 6.90
N TYR A 413 -25.46 1.89 6.44
CA TYR A 413 -24.23 2.42 5.84
C TYR A 413 -23.28 3.13 6.83
N HIS A 414 -23.62 3.26 8.13
CA HIS A 414 -22.79 4.00 9.11
C HIS A 414 -22.41 5.45 8.71
N ILE A 415 -23.15 6.06 7.77
CA ILE A 415 -22.88 7.42 7.29
C ILE A 415 -23.51 8.44 8.24
N GLN A 416 -22.75 9.46 8.67
CA GLN A 416 -23.25 10.56 9.49
C GLN A 416 -23.72 11.73 8.62
N ILE A 417 -25.04 11.88 8.44
CA ILE A 417 -25.61 12.93 7.57
C ILE A 417 -25.75 14.26 8.33
N PRO A 418 -25.22 15.39 7.82
CA PRO A 418 -25.31 16.70 8.48
C PRO A 418 -26.75 17.15 8.77
N GLU A 419 -27.02 17.61 9.98
CA GLU A 419 -28.37 18.00 10.44
C GLU A 419 -28.97 19.15 9.58
N GLU A 420 -28.12 20.04 9.09
CA GLU A 420 -28.47 21.22 8.30
C GLU A 420 -29.20 20.86 6.99
N ILE A 421 -28.99 19.64 6.46
CA ILE A 421 -29.71 19.16 5.26
C ILE A 421 -31.22 19.20 5.45
N LEU A 422 -31.68 19.05 6.70
CA LEU A 422 -33.09 19.08 7.08
C LEU A 422 -33.78 20.34 6.57
N ARG A 423 -33.10 21.49 6.55
CA ARG A 423 -33.71 22.76 6.11
C ARG A 423 -34.17 22.70 4.66
N PHE A 424 -33.48 21.95 3.79
CA PHE A 424 -33.67 21.98 2.34
C PHE A 424 -34.33 20.72 1.79
N THR A 425 -33.99 19.56 2.37
CA THR A 425 -34.47 18.28 1.86
C THR A 425 -35.99 18.15 1.96
N LYS A 426 -36.56 17.50 0.96
CA LYS A 426 -37.93 16.96 0.96
C LYS A 426 -37.95 15.43 0.97
N ASN A 427 -36.78 14.79 0.95
CA ASN A 427 -36.69 13.33 0.95
C ASN A 427 -37.04 12.79 2.33
N ARG A 428 -37.99 11.83 2.37
CA ARG A 428 -38.56 11.35 3.62
C ARG A 428 -37.58 10.56 4.48
N TYR A 429 -36.77 9.70 3.86
CA TYR A 429 -35.78 8.89 4.57
C TYR A 429 -34.69 9.76 5.23
N ILE A 430 -34.24 10.81 4.55
CA ILE A 430 -33.26 11.77 5.12
C ILE A 430 -33.87 12.53 6.30
N ILE A 431 -35.13 12.98 6.18
CA ILE A 431 -35.84 13.66 7.27
C ILE A 431 -35.95 12.74 8.49
N ASN A 432 -36.32 11.46 8.27
CA ASN A 432 -36.45 10.48 9.34
C ASN A 432 -35.11 10.20 10.02
N TYR A 433 -34.05 10.00 9.24
CA TYR A 433 -32.69 9.85 9.75
C TYR A 433 -32.29 11.03 10.67
N CYS A 434 -32.56 12.27 10.24
CA CYS A 434 -32.24 13.45 11.05
C CYS A 434 -33.05 13.47 12.36
N CYS A 435 -34.33 13.11 12.31
CA CYS A 435 -35.16 12.96 13.51
C CYS A 435 -34.56 11.91 14.45
N GLU A 436 -34.19 10.74 13.95
CA GLU A 436 -33.67 9.62 14.75
C GLU A 436 -32.31 9.91 15.41
N ASN A 437 -31.35 10.39 14.62
CA ASN A 437 -29.98 10.53 15.08
C ASN A 437 -29.70 11.84 15.83
N TYR A 438 -30.48 12.90 15.57
CA TYR A 438 -30.31 14.19 16.22
C TYR A 438 -31.41 14.48 17.24
N LEU A 439 -32.67 14.48 16.83
CA LEU A 439 -33.80 14.85 17.71
C LEU A 439 -34.14 13.76 18.74
N GLY A 440 -34.04 12.47 18.36
CA GLY A 440 -34.30 11.33 19.24
C GLY A 440 -33.23 11.15 20.32
N LEU A 441 -31.97 11.46 19.99
CA LEU A 441 -30.83 11.37 20.91
C LEU A 441 -30.56 12.67 21.69
N ASP A 442 -31.41 13.70 21.55
CA ASP A 442 -31.23 15.03 22.14
C ASP A 442 -29.87 15.68 21.81
N LYS A 443 -29.41 15.47 20.57
CA LYS A 443 -28.17 16.01 19.99
C LYS A 443 -28.41 17.10 18.92
N ASN A 444 -29.67 17.49 18.70
CA ASN A 444 -30.05 18.44 17.65
C ASN A 444 -29.58 19.87 17.94
N LYS A 445 -28.93 20.50 16.95
CA LYS A 445 -28.57 21.92 16.91
C LYS A 445 -29.71 22.78 16.33
N LEU A 446 -30.53 22.22 15.44
CA LEU A 446 -31.67 22.93 14.87
C LEU A 446 -32.82 22.99 15.89
N SER A 447 -33.56 24.11 15.88
CA SER A 447 -34.72 24.26 16.75
C SER A 447 -35.79 23.21 16.41
N LYS A 448 -36.50 22.70 17.43
CA LYS A 448 -37.62 21.76 17.24
C LYS A 448 -38.66 22.25 16.22
N LYS A 449 -38.88 23.57 16.11
CA LYS A 449 -39.77 24.18 15.11
C LYS A 449 -39.39 23.84 13.65
N VAL A 450 -38.11 23.68 13.35
CA VAL A 450 -37.65 23.32 12.00
C VAL A 450 -38.02 21.88 11.66
N TYR A 451 -37.86 20.97 12.63
CA TYR A 451 -38.34 19.59 12.50
C TYR A 451 -39.85 19.58 12.34
N LEU A 452 -40.59 20.24 13.24
CA LEU A 452 -42.07 20.33 13.21
C LEU A 452 -42.59 20.77 11.84
N ASN A 453 -42.01 21.82 11.25
CA ASN A 453 -42.42 22.33 9.95
C ASN A 453 -42.33 21.30 8.81
N LYS A 454 -41.46 20.28 8.92
CA LYS A 454 -41.34 19.21 7.91
C LYS A 454 -42.46 18.18 7.99
N PHE A 455 -43.27 18.25 9.03
CA PHE A 455 -44.37 17.33 9.30
C PHE A 455 -45.69 18.08 9.50
N ASN A 456 -45.79 19.33 9.03
CA ASN A 456 -47.07 20.04 8.96
C ASN A 456 -47.91 19.44 7.83
N PHE A 457 -49.19 19.20 8.11
CA PHE A 457 -50.20 18.71 7.18
C PHE A 457 -51.56 19.29 7.58
N ASP A 458 -52.44 19.52 6.60
CA ASP A 458 -53.81 20.00 6.83
C ASP A 458 -54.86 18.97 6.37
N THR A 459 -54.46 17.98 5.55
CA THR A 459 -55.35 16.95 4.99
C THR A 459 -54.85 15.51 5.24
N TYR A 460 -55.76 14.53 5.11
CA TYR A 460 -55.44 13.11 5.28
C TYR A 460 -54.47 12.59 4.20
N ASN A 461 -54.61 13.04 2.94
CA ASN A 461 -53.69 12.66 1.87
C ASN A 461 -52.29 13.25 2.08
N GLU A 462 -52.19 14.46 2.62
CA GLU A 462 -50.90 15.04 3.03
C GLU A 462 -50.28 14.24 4.16
N PHE A 463 -51.06 13.79 5.15
CA PHE A 463 -50.56 12.91 6.20
C PHE A 463 -50.01 11.58 5.64
N LEU A 464 -50.72 10.93 4.72
CA LEU A 464 -50.23 9.70 4.06
C LEU A 464 -48.93 9.95 3.29
N SER A 465 -48.77 11.11 2.66
CA SER A 465 -47.52 11.48 1.98
C SER A 465 -46.32 11.69 2.92
N LEU A 466 -46.57 11.77 4.24
CA LEU A 466 -45.54 11.84 5.28
C LEU A 466 -45.13 10.45 5.79
N LEU A 467 -45.64 9.35 5.24
CA LEU A 467 -45.20 8.02 5.62
C LEU A 467 -43.96 7.59 4.81
N PRO A 468 -43.02 6.82 5.40
CA PRO A 468 -43.00 6.34 6.79
C PRO A 468 -42.61 7.43 7.81
N LEU A 469 -43.00 7.27 9.07
CA LEU A 469 -42.60 8.13 10.21
C LEU A 469 -41.24 7.68 10.80
N PRO A 470 -40.47 8.59 11.42
CA PRO A 470 -39.24 8.21 12.11
C PRO A 470 -39.52 7.38 13.37
N SER A 471 -38.56 6.55 13.73
CA SER A 471 -38.54 5.65 14.88
C SER A 471 -38.50 6.32 16.26
N ILE A 472 -38.51 7.65 16.34
CA ILE A 472 -38.42 8.39 17.61
C ILE A 472 -39.79 8.61 18.25
N ASP A 473 -39.80 8.98 19.53
CA ASP A 473 -41.00 9.42 20.23
C ASP A 473 -41.72 10.53 19.43
N LEU A 474 -42.89 10.17 18.90
CA LEU A 474 -43.67 11.02 18.01
C LEU A 474 -44.23 12.25 18.73
N LEU A 475 -44.32 12.28 20.07
CA LEU A 475 -44.70 13.49 20.83
C LEU A 475 -43.64 14.58 20.69
N ARG A 476 -42.40 14.21 20.34
CA ARG A 476 -41.35 15.18 20.03
C ARG A 476 -41.57 15.88 18.69
N ILE A 477 -42.40 15.31 17.80
CA ILE A 477 -42.66 15.79 16.44
C ILE A 477 -44.11 16.24 16.23
N PHE A 478 -45.10 15.70 16.95
CA PHE A 478 -46.50 16.01 16.71
C PHE A 478 -47.24 16.30 18.01
N ASN A 479 -48.20 17.23 17.95
CA ASN A 479 -49.13 17.45 19.03
C ASN A 479 -50.29 16.44 18.93
N VAL A 480 -50.63 15.79 20.05
CA VAL A 480 -51.72 14.81 20.16
C VAL A 480 -53.04 15.34 19.57
N ASP A 481 -53.33 16.63 19.75
CA ASP A 481 -54.57 17.26 19.29
C ASP A 481 -54.69 17.33 17.75
N LEU A 482 -53.56 17.39 17.02
CA LEU A 482 -53.56 17.38 15.55
C LEU A 482 -53.83 15.98 14.99
N ILE A 483 -53.58 14.94 15.77
CA ILE A 483 -53.53 13.57 15.25
C ILE A 483 -54.80 12.77 15.59
N LYS A 484 -55.46 13.10 16.72
CA LYS A 484 -56.75 12.52 17.13
C LYS A 484 -57.81 12.48 16.00
N PRO A 485 -58.00 13.53 15.18
CA PRO A 485 -58.99 13.51 14.09
C PRO A 485 -58.62 12.59 12.92
N LEU A 486 -57.33 12.30 12.70
CA LEU A 486 -56.84 11.49 11.58
C LEU A 486 -56.96 9.99 11.84
N LEU A 487 -56.79 9.55 13.08
CA LEU A 487 -57.11 8.17 13.52
C LEU A 487 -58.56 7.78 13.20
N ASN A 488 -59.45 8.77 13.21
CA ASN A 488 -60.83 8.55 12.85
C ASN A 488 -61.04 8.23 11.36
N LYS A 489 -60.08 8.58 10.49
CA LYS A 489 -60.12 8.44 9.03
C LYS A 489 -59.30 7.28 8.46
N LEU A 490 -58.48 6.59 9.25
CA LEU A 490 -57.74 5.38 8.80
C LEU A 490 -58.71 4.24 8.49
N ASN A 491 -58.58 3.63 7.31
CA ASN A 491 -59.37 2.46 6.90
C ASN A 491 -58.56 1.17 7.12
N ALA A 492 -59.26 0.03 7.15
CA ALA A 492 -58.63 -1.28 7.33
C ALA A 492 -57.70 -1.66 6.16
N GLU A 493 -57.93 -1.12 4.96
CA GLU A 493 -57.13 -1.37 3.74
C GLU A 493 -55.77 -0.65 3.76
N ASP A 494 -55.55 0.32 4.66
CA ASP A 494 -54.30 1.07 4.78
C ASP A 494 -53.22 0.32 5.61
N PHE A 495 -53.49 -0.91 6.08
CA PHE A 495 -52.63 -1.69 6.96
C PHE A 495 -51.80 -2.74 6.20
N GLU A 496 -50.80 -2.31 5.43
CA GLU A 496 -49.74 -3.19 4.91
C GLU A 496 -48.64 -3.44 5.97
N TYR A 497 -47.79 -4.47 5.78
CA TYR A 497 -46.77 -4.91 6.75
C TYR A 497 -45.81 -3.80 7.23
N SER A 498 -45.54 -2.79 6.38
CA SER A 498 -44.73 -1.61 6.73
C SER A 498 -45.46 -0.58 7.59
N LEU A 499 -46.80 -0.58 7.59
CA LEU A 499 -47.62 0.30 8.43
C LEU A 499 -47.79 -0.19 9.88
N HIS A 500 -47.60 -1.49 10.12
CA HIS A 500 -47.78 -2.08 11.45
C HIS A 500 -46.87 -1.49 12.54
N ASP A 501 -45.59 -1.21 12.23
CA ASP A 501 -44.64 -0.74 13.25
C ASP A 501 -44.87 0.74 13.66
N TRP A 502 -45.26 1.61 12.72
CA TRP A 502 -45.56 2.99 13.09
C TRP A 502 -46.92 3.11 13.80
N VAL A 503 -47.96 2.38 13.38
CA VAL A 503 -49.25 2.37 14.08
C VAL A 503 -49.06 1.87 15.52
N ARG A 504 -48.22 0.85 15.72
CA ARG A 504 -47.81 0.36 17.04
C ARG A 504 -47.19 1.47 17.89
N ARG A 505 -46.15 2.17 17.40
CA ARG A 505 -45.49 3.27 18.13
C ARG A 505 -46.44 4.45 18.39
N PHE A 506 -47.35 4.69 17.46
CA PHE A 506 -48.36 5.75 17.54
C PHE A 506 -49.42 5.48 18.62
N LEU A 507 -49.83 4.21 18.79
CA LEU A 507 -50.80 3.80 19.81
C LEU A 507 -50.23 3.88 21.23
N ILE A 508 -48.96 3.53 21.42
CA ILE A 508 -48.25 3.67 22.71
C ILE A 508 -48.27 5.13 23.18
N LEU A 509 -48.18 6.06 22.24
CA LEU A 509 -48.22 7.50 22.47
C LEU A 509 -49.55 7.99 23.06
N LEU A 510 -50.67 7.50 22.54
CA LEU A 510 -52.03 7.88 22.98
C LEU A 510 -52.36 7.34 24.39
N CYS A 511 -51.67 6.29 24.82
CA CYS A 511 -51.79 5.73 26.17
C CYS A 511 -51.07 6.57 27.24
N SER A 512 -50.37 7.66 26.88
CA SER A 512 -49.64 8.52 27.82
C SER A 512 -50.43 9.74 28.33
N ASP A 513 -51.55 10.08 27.69
CA ASP A 513 -52.58 10.95 28.26
C ASP A 513 -53.56 10.08 29.10
N ASP A 514 -54.29 10.67 30.06
CA ASP A 514 -55.24 10.06 31.04
C ASP A 514 -56.38 9.14 30.50
N ILE A 515 -56.21 8.55 29.32
CA ILE A 515 -57.13 7.62 28.68
C ILE A 515 -56.83 6.20 29.17
N ASP A 516 -57.83 5.56 29.77
CA ASP A 516 -57.77 4.16 30.19
C ASP A 516 -57.32 3.26 29.00
N PRO A 517 -56.19 2.55 29.11
CA PRO A 517 -55.69 1.64 28.07
C PRO A 517 -56.73 0.60 27.64
N GLY A 518 -57.60 0.18 28.56
CA GLY A 518 -58.70 -0.73 28.27
C GLY A 518 -59.70 -0.13 27.28
N GLN A 519 -59.95 1.17 27.34
CA GLN A 519 -60.86 1.87 26.44
C GLN A 519 -60.26 2.09 25.04
N ILE A 520 -58.94 2.29 24.94
CA ILE A 520 -58.24 2.42 23.65
C ILE A 520 -58.24 1.08 22.92
N ILE A 521 -57.87 0.01 23.61
CA ILE A 521 -57.86 -1.33 23.04
C ILE A 521 -59.28 -1.76 22.66
N LYS A 522 -60.28 -1.43 23.47
CA LYS A 522 -61.70 -1.61 23.13
C LYS A 522 -62.05 -0.91 21.82
N ASN A 523 -61.82 0.39 21.73
CA ASN A 523 -62.15 1.18 20.54
C ASN A 523 -61.38 0.70 19.30
N PHE A 524 -60.15 0.20 19.47
CA PHE A 524 -59.31 -0.30 18.38
C PHE A 524 -59.78 -1.68 17.89
N ILE A 525 -60.09 -2.60 18.80
CA ILE A 525 -60.69 -3.90 18.49
C ILE A 525 -62.07 -3.74 17.86
N GLU A 526 -62.90 -2.81 18.38
CA GLU A 526 -64.24 -2.51 17.85
C GLU A 526 -64.19 -1.90 16.44
N LYS A 527 -63.14 -1.13 16.12
CA LYS A 527 -63.02 -0.44 14.84
C LYS A 527 -62.33 -1.26 13.74
N PHE A 528 -61.33 -2.07 14.09
CA PHE A 528 -60.48 -2.78 13.10
C PHE A 528 -60.63 -4.31 13.12
N GLY A 529 -61.32 -4.86 14.14
CA GLY A 529 -61.51 -6.29 14.33
C GLY A 529 -60.28 -6.99 14.91
N ALA A 530 -60.48 -7.82 15.94
CA ALA A 530 -59.38 -8.52 16.64
C ALA A 530 -58.52 -9.40 15.72
N GLN A 531 -59.10 -9.91 14.62
CA GLN A 531 -58.44 -10.84 13.69
C GLN A 531 -57.35 -10.18 12.85
N ASN A 532 -57.48 -8.87 12.56
CA ASN A 532 -56.53 -8.14 11.72
C ASN A 532 -55.28 -7.65 12.49
N ILE A 533 -55.34 -7.61 13.82
CA ILE A 533 -54.25 -7.07 14.67
C ILE A 533 -53.22 -8.15 15.03
N GLY A 534 -53.66 -9.41 15.10
CA GLY A 534 -52.85 -10.54 15.55
C GLY A 534 -52.51 -10.51 17.05
N THR A 535 -52.42 -11.67 17.68
CA THR A 535 -52.10 -11.82 19.11
C THR A 535 -50.72 -11.29 19.49
N ASN A 536 -49.75 -11.35 18.57
CA ASN A 536 -48.41 -10.78 18.77
C ASN A 536 -48.41 -9.25 18.80
N GLY A 537 -49.24 -8.58 17.99
CA GLY A 537 -49.34 -7.12 17.98
C GLY A 537 -49.90 -6.58 19.30
N ILE A 538 -50.92 -7.24 19.86
CA ILE A 538 -51.48 -6.88 21.17
C ILE A 538 -50.47 -7.15 22.30
N LYS A 539 -49.75 -8.29 22.24
CA LYS A 539 -48.71 -8.69 23.22
C LYS A 539 -47.57 -7.68 23.28
N GLU A 540 -47.11 -7.21 22.13
CA GLU A 540 -45.99 -6.27 22.03
C GLU A 540 -46.36 -4.85 22.49
N ILE A 541 -47.55 -4.35 22.12
CA ILE A 541 -48.07 -3.04 22.59
C ILE A 541 -48.18 -3.02 24.13
N TYR A 542 -48.64 -4.12 24.74
CA TYR A 542 -48.79 -4.22 26.19
C TYR A 542 -47.46 -4.38 26.92
N SER A 543 -46.53 -5.15 26.34
CA SER A 543 -45.22 -5.43 26.95
C SER A 543 -44.34 -4.18 27.02
N ASP A 544 -44.41 -3.30 26.01
CA ASP A 544 -43.66 -2.03 25.99
C ASP A 544 -44.25 -0.97 26.95
N TYR A 545 -45.57 -0.93 27.13
CA TYR A 545 -46.22 -0.03 28.12
C TYR A 545 -45.83 -0.40 29.56
N LEU A 546 -45.83 -1.69 29.89
CA LEU A 546 -45.47 -2.21 31.21
C LEU A 546 -43.98 -2.03 31.55
N TYR A 547 -43.12 -1.95 30.53
CA TYR A 547 -41.69 -1.67 30.73
C TYR A 547 -41.45 -0.20 31.13
N ASN A 548 -42.33 0.71 30.72
CA ASN A 548 -42.18 2.15 30.88
C ASN A 548 -43.00 2.76 32.03
N ASN A 549 -43.96 2.03 32.62
CA ASN A 549 -44.82 2.53 33.70
C ASN A 549 -44.88 1.57 34.90
N ASP A 550 -44.82 2.11 36.12
CA ASP A 550 -45.05 1.35 37.36
C ASP A 550 -46.55 0.97 37.45
N VAL A 551 -46.88 -0.23 37.01
CA VAL A 551 -48.26 -0.73 37.06
C VAL A 551 -48.51 -1.42 38.40
N ASP A 552 -49.47 -0.89 39.16
CA ASP A 552 -49.91 -1.45 40.43
C ASP A 552 -50.85 -2.67 40.25
N GLU A 553 -51.05 -3.42 41.34
CA GLU A 553 -51.88 -4.63 41.34
C GLU A 553 -53.38 -4.35 41.10
N SER A 554 -53.80 -3.10 41.30
CA SER A 554 -55.18 -2.65 41.05
C SER A 554 -55.48 -2.56 39.56
N ASN A 555 -54.55 -2.00 38.78
CA ASN A 555 -54.68 -1.90 37.32
C ASN A 555 -54.64 -3.27 36.64
N LEU A 556 -53.78 -4.19 37.09
CA LEU A 556 -53.75 -5.56 36.58
C LEU A 556 -55.08 -6.31 36.77
N LYS A 557 -55.78 -6.07 37.89
CA LYS A 557 -57.11 -6.65 38.14
C LYS A 557 -58.18 -6.10 37.20
N LYS A 558 -58.19 -4.78 36.94
CA LYS A 558 -59.15 -4.17 36.01
C LYS A 558 -58.96 -4.68 34.58
N ILE A 559 -57.70 -4.81 34.15
CA ILE A 559 -57.35 -5.32 32.82
C ILE A 559 -57.76 -6.78 32.66
N LYS A 560 -57.51 -7.61 33.67
CA LYS A 560 -57.95 -9.01 33.67
C LYS A 560 -59.47 -9.12 33.50
N ILE A 561 -60.23 -8.34 34.27
CA ILE A 561 -61.71 -8.30 34.19
C ILE A 561 -62.16 -7.82 32.80
N PHE A 562 -61.48 -6.84 32.21
CA PHE A 562 -61.80 -6.34 30.87
C PHE A 562 -61.58 -7.40 29.79
N ILE A 563 -60.43 -8.09 29.81
CA ILE A 563 -60.10 -9.17 28.85
C ILE A 563 -61.10 -10.33 28.97
N GLU A 564 -61.46 -10.70 30.21
CA GLU A 564 -62.43 -11.75 30.49
C GLU A 564 -63.83 -11.43 29.95
N ASN A 565 -64.20 -10.14 29.92
CA ASN A 565 -65.54 -9.69 29.52
C ASN A 565 -65.67 -9.24 28.05
N SER A 566 -64.56 -8.94 27.37
CA SER A 566 -64.59 -8.27 26.05
C SER A 566 -64.10 -9.13 24.89
N ILE A 567 -63.45 -10.27 25.16
CA ILE A 567 -62.92 -11.17 24.12
C ILE A 567 -63.70 -12.48 24.12
N ASN A 568 -64.47 -12.71 23.05
CA ASN A 568 -65.31 -13.90 22.90
C ASN A 568 -64.55 -15.14 22.40
N ASN A 569 -63.37 -14.96 21.79
CA ASN A 569 -62.52 -16.07 21.35
C ASN A 569 -61.71 -16.62 22.52
N GLU A 570 -61.91 -17.90 22.84
CA GLU A 570 -61.36 -18.55 24.01
C GLU A 570 -59.82 -18.71 23.93
N ASP A 571 -59.28 -18.98 22.75
CA ASP A 571 -57.83 -19.15 22.53
C ASP A 571 -57.07 -17.81 22.67
N ASP A 572 -57.65 -16.72 22.16
CA ASP A 572 -57.07 -15.37 22.30
C ASP A 572 -57.15 -14.88 23.76
N ARG A 573 -58.26 -15.19 24.44
CA ARG A 573 -58.45 -14.88 25.86
C ARG A 573 -57.43 -15.62 26.73
N LEU A 574 -57.19 -16.91 26.46
CA LEU A 574 -56.22 -17.72 27.19
C LEU A 574 -54.78 -17.26 26.95
N ASN A 575 -54.40 -16.98 25.70
CA ASN A 575 -53.07 -16.46 25.37
C ASN A 575 -52.77 -15.10 26.05
N LEU A 576 -53.75 -14.19 26.12
CA LEU A 576 -53.60 -12.90 26.80
C LEU A 576 -53.54 -13.03 28.33
N LEU A 577 -54.28 -13.97 28.92
CA LEU A 577 -54.21 -14.27 30.35
C LEU A 577 -52.86 -14.88 30.77
N ASP A 578 -52.25 -15.72 29.93
CA ASP A 578 -50.93 -16.31 30.19
C ASP A 578 -49.80 -15.27 30.19
N ILE A 579 -49.92 -14.23 29.35
CA ILE A 579 -48.98 -13.12 29.32
C ILE A 579 -49.03 -12.32 30.64
N ILE A 580 -50.22 -12.04 31.18
CA ILE A 580 -50.40 -11.35 32.47
C ILE A 580 -49.74 -12.14 33.62
N ASN A 581 -49.86 -13.47 33.59
CA ASN A 581 -49.25 -14.34 34.59
C ASN A 581 -47.71 -14.36 34.49
N HIS A 582 -47.15 -14.31 33.27
CA HIS A 582 -45.70 -14.27 33.05
C HIS A 582 -45.06 -12.96 33.55
N ILE A 583 -45.77 -11.84 33.41
CA ILE A 583 -45.35 -10.51 33.91
C ILE A 583 -45.32 -10.47 35.44
N LYS A 584 -46.29 -11.13 36.11
CA LYS A 584 -46.36 -11.22 37.58
C LYS A 584 -45.12 -11.90 38.19
N PHE A 585 -44.47 -12.79 37.45
CA PHE A 585 -43.27 -13.51 37.89
C PHE A 585 -41.98 -12.64 37.80
N LYS A 586 -41.94 -11.68 36.87
CA LYS A 586 -40.77 -10.81 36.63
C LYS A 586 -40.68 -9.64 37.62
N GLN A 587 -41.79 -9.23 38.26
CA GLN A 587 -41.77 -8.20 39.31
C GLN A 587 -41.37 -8.74 40.70
N VAL A 588 -41.50 -10.04 40.96
CA VAL A 588 -41.12 -10.68 42.24
C VAL A 588 -39.60 -10.73 42.44
N SER A 589 -38.79 -10.62 41.38
CA SER A 589 -37.31 -10.62 41.46
C SER A 589 -36.70 -9.26 41.88
N LYS A 590 -37.51 -8.24 42.18
CA LYS A 590 -37.06 -6.92 42.69
C LYS A 590 -37.17 -6.74 44.21
N ILE A 591 -37.55 -7.78 44.97
CA ILE A 591 -37.62 -7.81 46.44
C ILE A 591 -36.47 -8.70 46.95
N ASP A 592 -35.43 -8.33 47.71
CA ASP A 592 -34.97 -7.14 48.44
C ASP A 592 -33.42 -7.20 48.43
N ASN A 593 -32.78 -6.48 47.49
CA ASN A 593 -31.31 -6.43 47.38
C ASN A 593 -30.66 -5.53 48.46
N LYS A 594 -31.44 -4.68 49.14
CA LYS A 594 -30.97 -3.79 50.21
C LYS A 594 -30.67 -4.55 51.51
N LEU A 595 -31.43 -5.60 51.81
CA LEU A 595 -31.18 -6.46 52.97
C LEU A 595 -29.95 -7.37 52.80
N LYS A 596 -29.66 -7.81 51.56
CA LYS A 596 -28.41 -8.56 51.26
C LYS A 596 -27.16 -7.71 51.48
N ALA A 597 -27.16 -6.46 51.00
CA ALA A 597 -26.01 -5.55 51.13
C ALA A 597 -25.59 -5.31 52.60
N LYS A 598 -26.56 -5.14 53.52
CA LYS A 598 -26.29 -4.92 54.96
C LYS A 598 -25.74 -6.13 55.70
N PHE A 599 -26.12 -7.35 55.30
CA PHE A 599 -25.62 -8.58 55.92
C PHE A 599 -24.13 -8.78 55.57
N PHE A 600 -23.75 -8.51 54.32
CA PHE A 600 -22.38 -8.66 53.81
C PHE A 600 -21.40 -7.61 54.35
N GLU A 601 -21.85 -6.38 54.58
CA GLU A 601 -21.02 -5.33 55.20
C GLU A 601 -20.50 -5.78 56.59
N SER A 602 -21.31 -6.52 57.33
CA SER A 602 -20.95 -7.00 58.67
C SER A 602 -19.94 -8.15 58.68
N GLU A 603 -20.04 -9.13 57.77
CA GLU A 603 -19.07 -10.23 57.66
C GLU A 603 -17.73 -9.77 57.07
N PHE A 604 -17.73 -8.85 56.10
CA PHE A 604 -16.51 -8.36 55.47
C PHE A 604 -15.64 -7.56 56.44
N ILE A 605 -16.28 -6.74 57.30
CA ILE A 605 -15.61 -6.02 58.39
C ILE A 605 -15.05 -6.99 59.43
N GLU A 606 -15.74 -8.10 59.71
CA GLU A 606 -15.26 -9.13 60.65
C GLU A 606 -14.05 -9.90 60.10
N LEU A 607 -14.01 -10.15 58.79
CA LEU A 607 -12.87 -10.77 58.10
C LEU A 607 -11.62 -9.88 58.16
N ILE A 608 -11.77 -8.58 57.91
CA ILE A 608 -10.68 -7.59 58.02
C ILE A 608 -10.17 -7.48 59.47
N LYS A 609 -11.06 -7.52 60.47
CA LYS A 609 -10.68 -7.50 61.89
C LYS A 609 -9.96 -8.78 62.34
N LYS A 610 -10.18 -9.92 61.68
CA LYS A 610 -9.41 -11.17 61.92
C LYS A 610 -8.00 -11.09 61.33
N ILE A 611 -7.84 -10.40 60.20
CA ILE A 611 -6.55 -10.19 59.51
C ILE A 611 -5.61 -9.29 60.34
N ASP A 612 -6.14 -8.29 61.04
CA ASP A 612 -5.33 -7.43 61.95
C ASP A 612 -4.83 -8.18 63.21
N LYS A 613 -5.35 -9.38 63.49
CA LYS A 613 -5.07 -10.15 64.72
C LYS A 613 -4.20 -11.40 64.50
N HIS A 614 -4.17 -11.94 63.30
CA HIS A 614 -3.37 -13.12 62.95
C HIS A 614 -2.43 -12.75 61.80
N ASN A 615 -1.13 -12.91 62.03
CA ASN A 615 -0.03 -12.64 61.10
C ASN A 615 -0.01 -13.65 59.91
N ASP A 616 -1.15 -13.90 59.29
CA ASP A 616 -1.28 -14.84 58.17
C ASP A 616 -0.70 -14.25 56.87
N SER A 617 -0.18 -15.12 55.99
CA SER A 617 0.50 -14.67 54.79
C SER A 617 -0.46 -13.96 53.82
N PHE A 618 -0.04 -12.78 53.35
CA PHE A 618 -0.81 -11.86 52.52
C PHE A 618 -1.43 -12.50 51.26
N SER A 619 -0.73 -13.48 50.69
CA SER A 619 -1.14 -14.21 49.48
C SER A 619 -2.35 -15.12 49.69
N GLU A 620 -2.50 -15.70 50.88
CA GLU A 620 -3.57 -16.63 51.21
C GLU A 620 -4.91 -15.91 51.45
N VAL A 621 -4.81 -14.67 51.96
CA VAL A 621 -5.94 -13.74 52.14
C VAL A 621 -6.52 -13.31 50.79
N ILE A 622 -5.66 -12.94 49.83
CA ILE A 622 -6.09 -12.53 48.48
C ILE A 622 -6.79 -13.68 47.74
N LEU A 623 -6.28 -14.91 47.89
CA LEU A 623 -6.90 -16.11 47.30
C LEU A 623 -8.28 -16.42 47.88
N ASN A 624 -8.48 -16.22 49.19
CA ASN A 624 -9.78 -16.44 49.83
C ASN A 624 -10.83 -15.38 49.45
N ILE A 625 -10.43 -14.10 49.35
CA ILE A 625 -11.30 -13.02 48.87
C ILE A 625 -11.71 -13.25 47.41
N ALA A 626 -10.76 -13.63 46.55
CA ALA A 626 -11.04 -13.94 45.15
C ALA A 626 -11.98 -15.16 44.99
N LYS A 627 -11.85 -16.18 45.85
CA LYS A 627 -12.77 -17.32 45.90
C LYS A 627 -14.18 -16.92 46.30
N TYR A 628 -14.32 -16.04 47.30
CA TYR A 628 -15.62 -15.56 47.77
C TYR A 628 -16.35 -14.72 46.71
N ILE A 629 -15.64 -13.82 46.02
CA ILE A 629 -16.21 -12.99 44.94
C ILE A 629 -16.74 -13.87 43.80
N ARG A 630 -16.03 -14.97 43.50
CA ARG A 630 -16.36 -15.90 42.41
C ARG A 630 -17.59 -16.77 42.68
N VAL A 631 -17.93 -17.04 43.94
CA VAL A 631 -19.05 -17.92 44.34
C VAL A 631 -20.41 -17.19 44.33
N TYR A 632 -20.44 -15.87 44.55
CA TYR A 632 -21.69 -15.15 44.82
C TYR A 632 -22.12 -14.11 43.77
N ASN A 633 -21.37 -13.94 42.67
CA ASN A 633 -21.72 -13.09 41.52
C ASN A 633 -22.19 -11.66 41.92
N PHE A 634 -21.29 -10.90 42.55
CA PHE A 634 -21.59 -9.63 43.22
C PHE A 634 -21.95 -8.45 42.27
N PRO A 635 -22.89 -7.55 42.68
CA PRO A 635 -23.14 -6.27 42.02
C PRO A 635 -22.21 -5.13 42.50
N PHE A 636 -22.08 -4.08 41.69
CA PHE A 636 -21.12 -2.95 41.80
C PHE A 636 -21.23 -2.13 43.11
N GLU A 637 -22.31 -2.23 43.89
CA GLU A 637 -22.46 -1.46 45.13
C GLU A 637 -21.41 -1.81 46.22
N CYS A 638 -20.76 -2.98 46.15
CA CYS A 638 -19.66 -3.34 47.05
C CYS A 638 -18.29 -2.71 46.66
N THR A 639 -18.14 -2.22 45.43
CA THR A 639 -16.90 -1.56 44.96
C THR A 639 -16.70 -0.19 45.62
N GLU A 640 -17.78 0.52 45.97
CA GLU A 640 -17.71 1.75 46.79
C GLU A 640 -17.27 1.46 48.22
N LEU A 641 -17.71 0.33 48.79
CA LEU A 641 -17.34 -0.09 50.14
C LEU A 641 -15.85 -0.45 50.26
N LEU A 642 -15.27 -1.03 49.20
CA LEU A 642 -13.82 -1.23 49.10
C LEU A 642 -13.05 0.10 48.99
N LEU A 643 -13.63 1.14 48.39
CA LEU A 643 -13.00 2.45 48.26
C LEU A 643 -12.93 3.17 49.60
N ASP A 644 -14.00 3.13 50.40
CA ASP A 644 -14.03 3.74 51.74
C ASP A 644 -13.00 3.11 52.71
N ILE A 645 -12.61 1.86 52.49
CA ILE A 645 -11.60 1.15 53.32
C ILE A 645 -10.15 1.52 52.94
N THR A 646 -9.93 2.09 51.75
CA THR A 646 -8.59 2.27 51.12
C THR A 646 -7.97 3.66 51.24
N GLU A 647 -8.67 4.65 51.81
CA GLU A 647 -8.16 6.03 51.83
C GLU A 647 -6.94 6.24 52.75
N THR A 648 -6.62 5.34 53.69
CA THR A 648 -5.64 5.64 54.76
C THR A 648 -4.36 4.79 54.84
N ASP A 649 -4.10 3.79 53.98
CA ASP A 649 -2.87 2.96 54.09
C ASP A 649 -2.30 2.48 52.74
N LEU A 650 -0.98 2.62 52.55
CA LEU A 650 -0.23 2.22 51.34
C LEU A 650 -0.34 0.71 51.08
N THR A 651 -0.37 -0.09 52.15
CA THR A 651 -0.50 -1.56 52.10
C THR A 651 -1.83 -1.97 51.48
N ARG A 652 -2.90 -1.21 51.75
CA ARG A 652 -4.25 -1.46 51.19
C ARG A 652 -4.39 -1.05 49.73
N LYS A 653 -3.61 -0.06 49.27
CA LYS A 653 -3.51 0.32 47.85
C LYS A 653 -2.81 -0.76 47.01
N MET A 654 -1.83 -1.46 47.59
CA MET A 654 -1.16 -2.59 46.93
C MET A 654 -2.09 -3.80 46.75
N ILE A 655 -2.97 -4.08 47.71
CA ILE A 655 -4.00 -5.14 47.61
C ILE A 655 -4.90 -4.92 46.38
N TYR A 656 -5.29 -3.66 46.13
CA TYR A 656 -6.15 -3.31 45.00
C TYR A 656 -5.44 -3.51 43.65
N ILE A 657 -4.14 -3.17 43.57
CA ILE A 657 -3.31 -3.36 42.36
C ILE A 657 -3.09 -4.85 42.06
N GLU A 658 -2.90 -5.69 43.08
CA GLU A 658 -2.75 -7.15 42.96
C GLU A 658 -4.07 -7.87 42.59
N LEU A 659 -5.23 -7.37 43.05
CA LEU A 659 -6.55 -7.94 42.74
C LEU A 659 -7.01 -7.66 41.30
N LEU A 660 -6.57 -6.53 40.71
CA LEU A 660 -7.00 -6.07 39.39
C LEU A 660 -6.78 -7.12 38.27
N PRO A 661 -5.58 -7.72 38.12
CA PRO A 661 -5.33 -8.74 37.09
C PRO A 661 -6.14 -10.03 37.26
N ILE A 662 -6.55 -10.37 38.49
CA ILE A 662 -7.35 -11.56 38.81
C ILE A 662 -8.81 -11.34 38.37
N LEU A 663 -9.36 -10.14 38.63
CA LEU A 663 -10.70 -9.75 38.18
C LEU A 663 -10.82 -9.69 36.64
N PHE A 664 -9.75 -9.31 35.94
CA PHE A 664 -9.71 -9.29 34.47
C PHE A 664 -9.45 -10.67 33.82
N LYS A 665 -9.09 -11.72 34.58
CA LYS A 665 -8.77 -13.06 34.04
C LYS A 665 -9.96 -14.02 33.97
N SER A 666 -11.13 -13.71 34.52
CA SER A 666 -12.31 -14.59 34.46
C SER A 666 -13.03 -14.47 33.11
N SER A 667 -12.93 -15.51 32.29
CA SER A 667 -13.37 -15.59 30.90
C SER A 667 -14.88 -15.81 30.66
N GLU A 668 -15.76 -15.43 31.58
CA GLU A 668 -17.22 -15.71 31.49
C GLU A 668 -18.11 -14.44 31.51
N PHE A 669 -17.65 -13.33 30.93
CA PHE A 669 -18.43 -12.09 30.84
C PHE A 669 -18.65 -11.62 29.39
N SER A 670 -19.25 -12.48 28.55
CA SER A 670 -19.58 -12.14 27.15
C SER A 670 -20.97 -11.49 26.97
N GLN A 671 -21.79 -11.31 28.01
CA GLN A 671 -23.17 -10.79 27.88
C GLN A 671 -23.39 -9.35 28.39
N ILE A 672 -22.34 -8.53 28.55
CA ILE A 672 -22.42 -7.22 29.24
C ILE A 672 -21.87 -6.07 28.37
N ASP A 673 -22.08 -6.07 27.05
CA ASP A 673 -21.54 -4.98 26.20
C ASP A 673 -22.25 -3.61 26.38
N SER A 674 -23.50 -3.60 26.84
CA SER A 674 -24.26 -2.35 27.06
C SER A 674 -23.94 -1.69 28.42
N ILE A 675 -23.72 -2.50 29.46
CA ILE A 675 -23.37 -2.05 30.81
C ILE A 675 -21.89 -1.60 30.86
N ILE A 676 -20.98 -2.28 30.16
CA ILE A 676 -19.55 -1.89 30.04
C ILE A 676 -19.38 -0.49 29.40
N LYS A 677 -20.28 -0.07 28.50
CA LYS A 677 -20.21 1.26 27.85
C LYS A 677 -20.52 2.42 28.80
N ASN A 678 -21.48 2.26 29.71
CA ASN A 678 -21.81 3.28 30.71
C ASN A 678 -20.88 3.22 31.93
N GLU A 679 -20.40 2.03 32.31
CA GLU A 679 -19.61 1.82 33.54
C GLU A 679 -18.10 2.10 33.38
N LYS A 680 -17.55 2.11 32.15
CA LYS A 680 -16.16 2.56 31.87
C LYS A 680 -15.85 3.97 32.39
N LYS A 681 -16.88 4.85 32.46
CA LYS A 681 -16.74 6.24 32.88
C LYS A 681 -16.53 6.37 34.40
N SER A 682 -17.23 5.56 35.19
CA SER A 682 -17.14 5.52 36.66
C SER A 682 -15.85 4.83 37.12
N PHE A 683 -15.56 3.63 36.61
CA PHE A 683 -14.35 2.87 36.93
C PHE A 683 -13.06 3.61 36.55
N GLY A 684 -13.06 4.28 35.38
CA GLY A 684 -11.98 5.16 34.96
C GLY A 684 -11.75 6.28 35.97
N SER A 685 -12.80 6.98 36.41
CA SER A 685 -12.64 8.07 37.37
C SER A 685 -11.97 7.63 38.70
N THR A 686 -12.32 6.44 39.18
CA THR A 686 -11.84 5.87 40.44
C THR A 686 -10.40 5.37 40.38
N PHE A 687 -10.06 4.58 39.37
CA PHE A 687 -8.69 4.09 39.14
C PHE A 687 -7.71 5.27 38.99
N PHE A 688 -8.16 6.35 38.34
CA PHE A 688 -7.35 7.55 38.15
C PHE A 688 -7.26 8.45 39.38
N ARG A 689 -8.26 8.45 40.28
CA ARG A 689 -8.17 9.11 41.60
C ARG A 689 -7.07 8.46 42.46
N ILE A 690 -6.93 7.13 42.39
CA ILE A 690 -5.86 6.37 43.05
C ILE A 690 -4.48 6.72 42.45
N LEU A 691 -4.35 6.73 41.11
CA LEU A 691 -3.11 7.12 40.42
C LEU A 691 -2.71 8.59 40.66
N SER A 692 -3.67 9.50 40.73
CA SER A 692 -3.41 10.94 40.96
C SER A 692 -2.83 11.25 42.33
N GLY A 693 -3.01 10.34 43.31
CA GLY A 693 -2.44 10.43 44.65
C GLY A 693 -1.06 9.78 44.81
N LEU A 694 -0.52 9.13 43.77
CA LEU A 694 0.82 8.53 43.79
C LEU A 694 1.86 9.56 43.34
N THR A 695 2.97 9.67 44.08
CA THR A 695 4.11 10.49 43.63
C THR A 695 4.82 9.81 42.46
N SER A 696 5.54 10.57 41.62
CA SER A 696 6.34 10.01 40.52
C SER A 696 7.32 8.94 40.99
N TYR A 697 7.86 9.06 42.21
CA TYR A 697 8.77 8.09 42.82
C TYR A 697 8.07 6.76 43.15
N SER A 698 6.85 6.82 43.69
CA SER A 698 6.04 5.64 44.03
C SER A 698 5.59 4.88 42.77
N LEU A 699 5.34 5.60 41.67
CA LEU A 699 5.02 4.99 40.38
C LEU A 699 6.26 4.28 39.78
N CYS A 700 7.45 4.85 39.97
CA CYS A 700 8.72 4.22 39.56
C CYS A 700 9.02 2.94 40.34
N GLU A 701 8.88 2.91 41.68
CA GLU A 701 9.11 1.70 42.47
C GLU A 701 8.16 0.55 42.12
N ILE A 702 6.89 0.86 41.85
CA ILE A 702 5.87 -0.15 41.49
C ILE A 702 6.16 -0.78 40.13
N ILE A 703 6.67 0.01 39.18
CA ILE A 703 7.01 -0.44 37.82
C ILE A 703 8.35 -1.18 37.79
N ASP A 704 9.37 -0.68 38.52
CA ASP A 704 10.70 -1.30 38.57
C ASP A 704 10.70 -2.66 39.31
N GLN A 705 9.85 -2.83 40.33
CA GLN A 705 9.77 -4.10 41.07
C GLN A 705 9.08 -5.25 40.30
N ASN A 706 8.31 -4.94 39.24
CA ASN A 706 7.49 -5.91 38.51
C ASN A 706 7.79 -5.94 37.01
N GLY A 707 9.03 -5.61 36.63
CA GLY A 707 9.54 -5.22 35.30
C GLY A 707 9.23 -6.09 34.08
N GLU A 708 8.49 -7.19 34.20
CA GLU A 708 8.01 -8.00 33.06
C GLU A 708 6.51 -8.36 33.11
N SER A 709 5.87 -8.35 34.29
CA SER A 709 4.48 -8.79 34.44
C SER A 709 3.46 -7.67 34.23
N ILE A 710 3.82 -6.43 34.54
CA ILE A 710 2.98 -5.24 34.36
C ILE A 710 3.11 -4.66 32.93
N SER A 711 4.27 -4.79 32.29
CA SER A 711 4.58 -4.19 30.99
C SER A 711 3.75 -4.74 29.83
N ILE A 712 3.22 -5.96 29.95
CA ILE A 712 2.44 -6.62 28.88
C ILE A 712 0.97 -6.17 28.87
N ARG A 713 0.45 -5.52 29.93
CA ARG A 713 -0.99 -5.23 30.08
C ARG A 713 -1.39 -3.78 30.28
N PHE A 714 -0.46 -2.82 30.22
CA PHE A 714 -0.84 -1.41 30.16
C PHE A 714 -1.39 -1.06 28.78
N ASN A 715 -2.72 -1.07 28.67
CA ASN A 715 -3.41 -0.64 27.46
C ASN A 715 -3.42 0.89 27.42
N VAL A 716 -2.54 1.52 26.64
CA VAL A 716 -2.46 2.99 26.47
C VAL A 716 -3.84 3.61 26.14
N LYS A 717 -4.74 2.81 25.54
CA LYS A 717 -6.18 3.10 25.37
C LYS A 717 -6.88 3.65 26.62
N LEU A 718 -6.53 3.20 27.83
CA LEU A 718 -7.11 3.69 29.10
C LEU A 718 -6.78 5.17 29.37
N PHE A 719 -5.61 5.64 28.94
CA PHE A 719 -5.21 7.05 29.04
C PHE A 719 -5.87 7.92 27.96
N CYS A 720 -6.17 7.35 26.78
CA CYS A 720 -6.85 8.07 25.70
C CYS A 720 -8.34 8.37 25.99
N VAL A 721 -9.00 7.59 26.85
CA VAL A 721 -10.47 7.68 27.07
C VAL A 721 -10.86 8.77 28.07
N ASN A 722 -9.97 9.17 28.99
CA ASN A 722 -10.29 10.13 30.04
C ASN A 722 -9.60 11.49 29.79
N LYS A 723 -10.31 12.60 30.01
CA LYS A 723 -9.82 14.01 29.91
C LYS A 723 -8.79 14.34 31.01
N LEU A 724 -7.72 13.57 31.16
CA LEU A 724 -6.68 13.79 32.16
C LEU A 724 -5.56 14.67 31.60
N GLN A 725 -5.12 15.63 32.41
CA GLN A 725 -3.88 16.38 32.19
C GLN A 725 -2.71 15.63 32.83
N LEU A 726 -1.82 15.08 32.01
CA LEU A 726 -0.54 14.53 32.44
C LEU A 726 0.48 15.65 32.67
N LYS A 727 1.35 15.52 33.69
CA LYS A 727 2.49 16.43 33.89
C LYS A 727 3.62 16.07 32.92
N ASN A 728 4.44 17.05 32.52
CA ASN A 728 5.55 16.88 31.55
C ASN A 728 6.47 15.70 31.88
N ASN A 729 6.90 15.56 33.13
CA ASN A 729 7.78 14.47 33.57
C ASN A 729 7.17 13.06 33.36
N HIS A 730 5.84 12.93 33.37
CA HIS A 730 5.17 11.66 33.07
C HIS A 730 5.19 11.37 31.56
N ILE A 731 5.08 12.41 30.73
CA ILE A 731 5.13 12.31 29.27
C ILE A 731 6.54 11.93 28.82
N ASP A 732 7.58 12.57 29.37
CA ASP A 732 8.98 12.25 29.08
C ASP A 732 9.29 10.78 29.37
N TYR A 733 8.81 10.28 30.52
CA TYR A 733 8.99 8.88 30.89
C TYR A 733 8.24 7.92 29.96
N LEU A 734 7.01 8.23 29.55
CA LEU A 734 6.25 7.42 28.59
C LEU A 734 6.95 7.34 27.23
N VAL A 735 7.53 8.46 26.77
CA VAL A 735 8.29 8.52 25.52
C VAL A 735 9.57 7.68 25.62
N ILE A 736 10.31 7.75 26.73
CA ILE A 736 11.52 6.94 26.97
C ILE A 736 11.19 5.46 27.11
N LEU A 737 10.14 5.12 27.86
CA LEU A 737 9.67 3.74 28.02
C LEU A 737 9.29 3.14 26.67
N PHE A 738 8.56 3.89 25.84
CA PHE A 738 8.19 3.44 24.50
C PHE A 738 9.42 3.32 23.57
N TYR A 739 10.37 4.24 23.66
CA TYR A 739 11.64 4.13 22.94
C TYR A 739 12.39 2.83 23.28
N ASN A 740 12.38 2.41 24.54
CA ASN A 740 13.02 1.16 24.97
C ASN A 740 12.23 -0.08 24.51
N LEU A 741 10.90 -0.06 24.64
CA LEU A 741 10.02 -1.15 24.21
C LEU A 741 10.00 -1.34 22.69
N SER A 742 10.15 -0.27 21.91
CA SER A 742 10.14 -0.33 20.45
C SER A 742 11.22 -1.24 19.85
N LYS A 743 12.27 -1.60 20.59
CA LYS A 743 13.37 -2.44 20.07
C LYS A 743 12.96 -3.88 19.77
N SER A 744 11.94 -4.42 20.44
CA SER A 744 11.53 -5.84 20.33
C SER A 744 10.19 -6.06 19.61
N LEU A 745 9.53 -4.99 19.16
CA LEU A 745 8.18 -5.05 18.58
C LEU A 745 8.18 -5.20 17.05
N SER A 746 7.14 -5.82 16.50
CA SER A 746 6.87 -5.83 15.05
C SER A 746 6.55 -4.40 14.52
N ASN A 747 6.72 -4.13 13.23
CA ASN A 747 6.40 -2.80 12.66
C ASN A 747 4.92 -2.40 12.88
N ALA A 748 3.98 -3.34 12.75
CA ALA A 748 2.57 -3.07 12.99
C ALA A 748 2.28 -2.68 14.45
N GLU A 749 2.91 -3.38 15.41
CA GLU A 749 2.79 -3.05 16.82
C GLU A 749 3.50 -1.74 17.18
N LYS A 750 4.70 -1.50 16.64
CA LYS A 750 5.41 -0.22 16.75
C LYS A 750 4.51 0.92 16.29
N PHE A 751 3.87 0.79 15.12
CA PHE A 751 2.97 1.81 14.59
C PHE A 751 1.74 2.02 15.45
N LYS A 752 1.06 0.94 15.87
CA LYS A 752 -0.11 1.03 16.74
C LYS A 752 0.21 1.76 18.04
N ARG A 753 1.31 1.40 18.69
CA ARG A 753 1.75 2.02 19.95
C ARG A 753 2.22 3.46 19.77
N LEU A 754 2.91 3.75 18.67
CA LEU A 754 3.26 5.12 18.30
C LEU A 754 2.01 5.97 18.10
N SER A 755 1.02 5.46 17.37
CA SER A 755 -0.27 6.14 17.15
C SER A 755 -0.95 6.49 18.48
N GLU A 756 -0.98 5.53 19.41
CA GLU A 756 -1.52 5.73 20.76
C GLU A 756 -0.73 6.82 21.52
N LEU A 757 0.60 6.81 21.46
CA LEU A 757 1.45 7.82 22.08
C LEU A 757 1.21 9.22 21.48
N VAL A 758 1.15 9.33 20.15
CA VAL A 758 0.87 10.59 19.43
C VAL A 758 -0.50 11.14 19.83
N GLU A 759 -1.51 10.30 19.98
CA GLU A 759 -2.83 10.73 20.49
C GLU A 759 -2.78 11.26 21.92
N VAL A 760 -2.02 10.62 22.81
CA VAL A 760 -1.84 11.08 24.19
C VAL A 760 -1.17 12.45 24.21
N LEU A 761 -0.11 12.63 23.43
CA LEU A 761 0.61 13.90 23.30
C LEU A 761 -0.32 15.01 22.78
N HIS A 762 -1.09 14.73 21.73
CA HIS A 762 -2.02 15.70 21.13
C HIS A 762 -3.14 16.11 22.11
N LYS A 763 -3.75 15.15 22.81
CA LYS A 763 -4.83 15.43 23.79
C LYS A 763 -4.37 16.28 24.97
N ASN A 764 -3.11 16.16 25.37
CA ASN A 764 -2.52 16.94 26.46
C ASN A 764 -2.05 18.34 26.03
N LYS A 765 -2.27 18.74 24.76
CA LYS A 765 -1.83 20.03 24.21
C LYS A 765 -0.35 20.30 24.48
N TYR A 766 0.48 19.27 24.35
CA TYR A 766 1.92 19.45 24.51
C TYR A 766 2.43 20.28 23.33
N ASP A 767 2.93 21.49 23.62
CA ASP A 767 3.39 22.41 22.58
C ASP A 767 4.68 21.91 21.93
N PHE A 768 4.81 22.26 20.64
CA PHE A 768 5.82 21.86 19.66
C PHE A 768 7.31 22.10 20.06
N ILE A 769 7.58 22.65 21.25
CA ILE A 769 8.87 23.29 21.58
C ILE A 769 9.85 22.35 22.33
N ASP A 770 9.42 21.17 22.78
CA ASP A 770 10.33 20.26 23.48
C ASP A 770 11.14 19.39 22.50
N PHE A 771 12.26 19.96 22.04
CA PHE A 771 13.24 19.34 21.12
C PHE A 771 13.62 17.90 21.49
N ASN A 772 13.57 17.55 22.79
CA ASN A 772 13.91 16.21 23.26
C ASN A 772 12.85 15.15 22.90
N ILE A 773 11.56 15.50 22.95
CA ILE A 773 10.47 14.59 22.57
C ILE A 773 10.46 14.39 21.06
N GLU A 774 10.58 15.47 20.28
CA GLU A 774 10.65 15.40 18.81
C GLU A 774 11.80 14.48 18.37
N LYS A 775 13.01 14.70 18.90
CA LYS A 775 14.18 13.86 18.64
C LYS A 775 13.94 12.40 19.02
N THR A 776 13.24 12.16 20.13
CA THR A 776 12.95 10.78 20.57
C THR A 776 11.92 10.11 19.65
N ILE A 777 10.89 10.83 19.21
CA ILE A 777 9.92 10.34 18.22
C ILE A 777 10.62 10.02 16.90
N ILE A 778 11.49 10.90 16.41
CA ILE A 778 12.30 10.64 15.20
C ILE A 778 13.13 9.37 15.37
N ASN A 779 13.78 9.20 16.52
CA ASN A 779 14.56 7.99 16.80
C ASN A 779 13.68 6.72 16.90
N ILE A 780 12.43 6.84 17.34
CA ILE A 780 11.46 5.73 17.32
C ILE A 780 11.07 5.40 15.87
N ILE A 781 10.77 6.41 15.06
CA ILE A 781 10.42 6.25 13.65
C ILE A 781 11.58 5.63 12.87
N ALA A 782 12.82 6.03 13.11
CA ALA A 782 14.01 5.45 12.47
C ALA A 782 14.17 3.94 12.74
N LYS A 783 13.60 3.41 13.83
CA LYS A 783 13.66 1.97 14.18
C LYS A 783 12.65 1.09 13.44
N PHE A 784 11.80 1.64 12.58
CA PHE A 784 10.96 0.81 11.72
C PHE A 784 11.80 0.17 10.62
N ASN A 785 11.55 -1.12 10.34
CA ASN A 785 12.40 -1.89 9.43
C ASN A 785 12.09 -1.61 7.94
N ASP A 786 10.97 -0.95 7.63
CA ASP A 786 10.47 -0.73 6.28
C ASP A 786 10.18 0.75 6.06
N LEU A 787 10.53 1.27 4.87
CA LEU A 787 10.36 2.68 4.55
C LEU A 787 8.88 3.08 4.56
N SER A 788 7.98 2.23 4.05
CA SER A 788 6.54 2.53 4.05
C SER A 788 6.04 2.77 5.47
N TRP A 789 6.40 1.91 6.43
CA TRP A 789 6.03 2.09 7.83
C TRP A 789 6.63 3.33 8.49
N GLN A 790 7.87 3.68 8.12
CA GLN A 790 8.49 4.94 8.53
C GLN A 790 7.67 6.14 8.04
N LEU A 791 7.28 6.13 6.76
CA LEU A 791 6.47 7.18 6.13
C LEU A 791 5.08 7.30 6.77
N TYR A 792 4.41 6.16 7.02
CA TYR A 792 3.15 6.11 7.76
C TYR A 792 3.27 6.74 9.16
N ALA A 793 4.35 6.43 9.87
CA ALA A 793 4.60 6.95 11.20
C ALA A 793 4.82 8.46 11.20
N VAL A 794 5.57 8.99 10.22
CA VAL A 794 5.73 10.45 10.00
C VAL A 794 4.39 11.10 9.69
N LYS A 795 3.62 10.52 8.75
CA LYS A 795 2.30 11.01 8.36
C LYS A 795 1.36 11.13 9.57
N ASN A 796 1.22 10.06 10.35
CA ASN A 796 0.39 10.02 11.56
C ASN A 796 0.78 11.11 12.57
N TYR A 797 2.09 11.27 12.81
CA TYR A 797 2.59 12.32 13.68
C TYR A 797 2.24 13.73 13.15
N CYS A 798 2.48 13.99 11.85
CA CYS A 798 2.24 15.29 11.23
C CYS A 798 0.75 15.69 11.20
N GLU A 799 -0.15 14.74 10.91
CA GLU A 799 -1.60 14.98 10.89
C GLU A 799 -2.15 15.45 12.24
N LYS A 800 -1.67 14.86 13.34
CA LYS A 800 -2.17 15.19 14.67
C LYS A 800 -1.71 16.57 15.13
N PHE A 801 -0.50 17.00 14.76
CA PHE A 801 0.12 18.22 15.29
C PHE A 801 0.08 19.45 14.37
N LYS A 802 -0.47 19.37 13.15
CA LYS A 802 -0.49 20.49 12.17
C LYS A 802 0.90 21.11 11.96
N ILE A 803 1.83 20.28 11.54
CA ILE A 803 3.25 20.62 11.38
C ILE A 803 3.44 21.48 10.11
N GLU A 804 4.29 22.51 10.17
CA GLU A 804 4.60 23.36 9.00
C GLU A 804 5.43 22.62 7.95
N ASN A 805 5.35 23.03 6.68
CA ASN A 805 6.05 22.38 5.55
C ASN A 805 7.57 22.23 5.80
N ILE A 806 8.21 23.24 6.41
CA ILE A 806 9.64 23.23 6.77
C ILE A 806 9.97 22.13 7.78
N GLN A 807 9.08 21.92 8.75
CA GLN A 807 9.27 20.91 9.79
C GLN A 807 9.07 19.50 9.19
N VAL A 808 8.09 19.31 8.29
CA VAL A 808 7.93 18.06 7.54
C VAL A 808 9.19 17.76 6.70
N PHE A 809 9.77 18.78 6.06
CA PHE A 809 11.03 18.66 5.33
C PHE A 809 12.16 18.12 6.22
N ARG A 810 12.26 18.60 7.47
CA ARG A 810 13.24 18.12 8.46
C ARG A 810 12.99 16.67 8.90
N PHE A 811 11.73 16.27 9.09
CA PHE A 811 11.39 14.88 9.42
C PHE A 811 11.82 13.92 8.32
N TYR A 812 11.50 14.24 7.06
CA TYR A 812 11.89 13.46 5.89
C TYR A 812 13.41 13.39 5.71
N LYS A 813 14.10 14.52 5.92
CA LYS A 813 15.58 14.59 5.91
C LYS A 813 16.20 13.66 6.94
N ASN A 814 15.76 13.74 8.21
CA ASN A 814 16.34 12.93 9.29
C ASN A 814 16.07 11.43 9.11
N LEU A 815 14.95 11.07 8.47
CA LEU A 815 14.61 9.68 8.17
C LEU A 815 15.62 9.04 7.21
N LEU A 816 15.99 9.76 6.14
CA LEU A 816 16.78 9.21 5.04
C LEU A 816 18.29 9.18 5.33
N GLN A 817 18.76 9.93 6.33
CA GLN A 817 20.13 9.87 6.84
C GLN A 817 20.43 8.56 7.60
N THR A 818 19.42 7.71 7.87
CA THR A 818 19.60 6.49 8.70
C THR A 818 19.92 5.21 7.93
N LYS A 819 20.26 5.27 6.64
CA LYS A 819 20.58 4.06 5.84
C LYS A 819 21.97 4.10 5.20
N SER A 820 22.94 3.57 5.92
CA SER A 820 24.18 3.01 5.38
C SER A 820 24.54 1.63 5.96
N ALA A 821 23.73 1.08 6.88
CA ALA A 821 24.03 -0.22 7.47
C ALA A 821 23.35 -1.36 6.72
N ILE A 822 24.13 -2.36 6.30
CA ILE A 822 23.61 -3.69 5.96
C ILE A 822 22.76 -4.17 7.16
N LYS A 823 21.45 -4.31 6.97
CA LYS A 823 20.57 -4.77 8.06
C LYS A 823 20.99 -6.18 8.44
N SER A 824 21.23 -6.42 9.73
CA SER A 824 21.52 -7.79 10.21
C SER A 824 20.43 -8.78 9.80
N ASP A 825 19.19 -8.31 9.58
CA ASP A 825 18.07 -9.13 9.13
C ASP A 825 18.22 -9.63 7.69
N ASP A 826 18.86 -8.85 6.81
CA ASP A 826 19.14 -9.28 5.42
C ASP A 826 20.18 -10.41 5.42
N LEU A 827 21.15 -10.38 6.34
CA LEU A 827 22.08 -11.48 6.60
C LEU A 827 21.49 -12.60 7.48
N ASN A 828 20.47 -12.35 8.31
CA ASN A 828 19.81 -13.42 9.06
C ASN A 828 18.98 -14.33 8.13
N SER A 829 18.65 -13.88 6.92
CA SER A 829 18.03 -14.74 5.90
C SER A 829 18.95 -15.89 5.44
N PHE A 830 20.27 -15.80 5.67
CA PHE A 830 21.24 -16.89 5.50
C PHE A 830 21.05 -18.03 6.51
N ARG A 831 20.43 -17.78 7.68
CA ARG A 831 20.27 -18.78 8.76
C ARG A 831 19.38 -19.94 8.41
N LEU A 832 18.62 -19.88 7.31
CA LEU A 832 17.86 -21.05 6.89
C LEU A 832 18.77 -22.22 6.47
N GLN A 833 20.07 -22.02 6.27
CA GLN A 833 21.02 -23.13 6.07
C GLN A 833 21.56 -23.75 7.37
N SER A 834 21.45 -23.10 8.54
CA SER A 834 21.86 -23.68 9.83
C SER A 834 20.91 -23.27 10.98
N LYS A 835 20.04 -24.21 11.37
CA LYS A 835 19.00 -24.17 12.42
C LYS A 835 17.79 -23.27 12.12
N LEU A 836 16.70 -23.94 11.75
CA LEU A 836 15.38 -23.32 11.61
C LEU A 836 14.91 -22.73 12.97
N PRO A 837 14.54 -21.44 13.04
CA PRO A 837 14.03 -20.80 14.27
C PRO A 837 12.64 -21.33 14.65
N ASP A 838 12.11 -21.04 15.84
CA ASP A 838 10.72 -21.41 16.19
C ASP A 838 9.74 -20.72 15.21
N PHE A 839 8.93 -21.50 14.49
CA PHE A 839 8.05 -21.00 13.42
C PHE A 839 7.05 -19.95 13.94
N LYS A 840 6.62 -20.06 15.21
CA LYS A 840 5.70 -19.10 15.84
C LYS A 840 6.29 -17.70 15.97
N THR A 841 7.62 -17.57 15.92
CA THR A 841 8.31 -16.27 16.00
C THR A 841 8.42 -15.55 14.65
N ILE A 842 8.07 -16.22 13.54
CA ILE A 842 8.18 -15.68 12.19
C ILE A 842 6.86 -15.01 11.80
N SER A 843 6.84 -13.68 11.72
CA SER A 843 5.63 -12.92 11.36
C SER A 843 5.41 -12.77 9.85
N SER A 844 6.47 -12.83 9.04
CA SER A 844 6.39 -12.59 7.59
C SER A 844 5.94 -13.85 6.83
N LYS A 845 4.83 -13.77 6.09
CA LYS A 845 4.34 -14.84 5.20
C LYS A 845 5.38 -15.26 4.16
N THR A 846 6.19 -14.32 3.65
CA THR A 846 7.27 -14.61 2.69
C THR A 846 8.40 -15.43 3.33
N ILE A 847 8.76 -15.12 4.57
CA ILE A 847 9.79 -15.88 5.31
C ILE A 847 9.23 -17.25 5.71
N LYS A 848 7.97 -17.32 6.20
CA LYS A 848 7.27 -18.59 6.47
C LYS A 848 7.26 -19.48 5.23
N ARG A 849 6.97 -18.91 4.06
CA ARG A 849 6.99 -19.62 2.77
C ARG A 849 8.39 -20.11 2.40
N LYS A 850 9.45 -19.30 2.60
CA LYS A 850 10.85 -19.72 2.39
C LYS A 850 11.25 -20.86 3.35
N VAL A 851 10.85 -20.78 4.62
CA VAL A 851 11.07 -21.81 5.65
C VAL A 851 10.37 -23.11 5.27
N ALA A 852 9.08 -23.05 4.91
CA ALA A 852 8.29 -24.19 4.49
C ALA A 852 8.89 -24.86 3.25
N LEU A 853 9.31 -24.07 2.26
CA LEU A 853 9.97 -24.59 1.07
C LEU A 853 11.33 -25.22 1.40
N HIS A 854 12.09 -24.62 2.32
CA HIS A 854 13.34 -25.17 2.80
C HIS A 854 13.15 -26.51 3.52
N CYS A 855 12.10 -26.65 4.34
CA CYS A 855 11.76 -27.91 4.99
C CYS A 855 11.39 -28.99 3.98
N ILE A 856 10.61 -28.64 2.95
CA ILE A 856 10.26 -29.55 1.83
C ILE A 856 11.51 -30.00 1.08
N LYS A 857 12.41 -29.07 0.74
CA LYS A 857 13.64 -29.34 -0.02
C LYS A 857 14.65 -30.23 0.73
N ASN A 858 14.76 -30.03 2.05
CA ASN A 858 15.78 -30.68 2.88
C ASN A 858 15.24 -31.79 3.78
N ASN A 859 13.98 -32.22 3.57
CA ASN A 859 13.32 -33.29 4.32
C ASN A 859 13.20 -33.04 5.84
N PHE A 860 12.99 -31.79 6.27
CA PHE A 860 12.77 -31.46 7.68
C PHE A 860 11.31 -31.69 8.10
N THR A 861 10.90 -32.95 8.02
CA THR A 861 9.53 -33.41 8.28
C THR A 861 9.08 -33.10 9.70
N ASP A 862 9.91 -33.39 10.71
CA ASP A 862 9.57 -33.16 12.11
C ASP A 862 9.31 -31.68 12.42
N TYR A 863 10.16 -30.80 11.88
CA TYR A 863 9.98 -29.35 12.05
C TYR A 863 8.71 -28.86 11.35
N PHE A 864 8.45 -29.32 10.11
CA PHE A 864 7.30 -28.91 9.32
C PHE A 864 5.97 -29.29 9.99
N ILE A 865 5.89 -30.52 10.50
CA ILE A 865 4.68 -31.05 11.13
C ILE A 865 4.48 -30.45 12.52
N SER A 866 5.52 -30.42 13.37
CA SER A 866 5.41 -29.94 14.76
C SER A 866 5.00 -28.47 14.86
N ASN A 867 5.27 -27.68 13.81
CA ASN A 867 4.92 -26.27 13.74
C ASN A 867 3.66 -26.01 12.88
N GLU A 868 2.96 -27.04 12.43
CA GLU A 868 1.70 -26.96 11.67
C GLU A 868 1.78 -26.09 10.39
N LEU A 869 2.93 -26.10 9.69
CA LEU A 869 3.19 -25.23 8.53
C LEU A 869 2.18 -25.38 7.39
N HIS A 870 1.51 -26.52 7.31
CA HIS A 870 0.46 -26.79 6.32
C HIS A 870 -0.78 -25.89 6.52
N LYS A 871 -1.09 -25.43 7.73
CA LYS A 871 -2.30 -24.62 8.01
C LYS A 871 -2.22 -23.15 7.58
N GLU A 872 -1.08 -22.71 7.04
CA GLU A 872 -0.79 -21.30 6.78
C GLU A 872 -1.06 -20.86 5.33
N ASN A 873 -1.56 -21.75 4.47
CA ASN A 873 -1.86 -21.50 3.05
C ASN A 873 -0.75 -20.68 2.34
N LEU A 874 0.48 -21.23 2.37
CA LEU A 874 1.71 -20.56 1.91
C LEU A 874 2.00 -20.75 0.42
N PHE A 875 1.42 -21.77 -0.21
CA PHE A 875 1.69 -22.18 -1.58
C PHE A 875 0.39 -22.27 -2.38
N SER A 876 0.47 -22.00 -3.68
CA SER A 876 -0.64 -22.29 -4.60
C SER A 876 -0.68 -23.77 -4.97
N ASP A 877 -1.84 -24.26 -5.43
CA ASP A 877 -2.06 -25.66 -5.82
C ASP A 877 -1.03 -26.14 -6.85
N TYR A 878 -0.71 -25.29 -7.83
CA TYR A 878 0.30 -25.58 -8.83
C TYR A 878 1.70 -25.73 -8.22
N GLU A 879 2.05 -24.89 -7.25
CA GLU A 879 3.33 -24.96 -6.56
C GLU A 879 3.44 -26.23 -5.74
N LEU A 880 2.36 -26.63 -5.06
CA LEU A 880 2.28 -27.89 -4.33
C LEU A 880 2.53 -29.08 -5.26
N ILE A 881 1.80 -29.16 -6.39
CA ILE A 881 1.97 -30.22 -7.40
C ILE A 881 3.42 -30.26 -7.91
N LYS A 882 3.99 -29.09 -8.23
CA LYS A 882 5.38 -28.98 -8.69
C LYS A 882 6.36 -29.45 -7.63
N PHE A 883 6.19 -29.04 -6.37
CA PHE A 883 7.05 -29.47 -5.27
C PHE A 883 6.95 -30.97 -5.02
N SER A 884 5.76 -31.55 -5.12
CA SER A 884 5.57 -33.00 -5.07
C SER A 884 6.38 -33.68 -6.18
N SER A 885 6.27 -33.22 -7.43
CA SER A 885 7.01 -33.82 -8.54
C SER A 885 8.54 -33.83 -8.30
N ILE A 886 9.09 -32.73 -7.77
CA ILE A 886 10.53 -32.51 -7.64
C ILE A 886 11.07 -33.15 -6.35
N TYR A 887 10.46 -32.87 -5.21
CA TYR A 887 11.05 -33.11 -3.89
C TYR A 887 10.50 -34.34 -3.17
N ILE A 888 9.38 -34.93 -3.62
CA ILE A 888 8.81 -36.09 -2.93
C ILE A 888 9.78 -37.28 -2.90
N ASN A 889 9.96 -37.84 -1.72
CA ASN A 889 10.74 -39.03 -1.41
C ASN A 889 10.22 -39.67 -0.11
N GLN A 890 10.73 -40.86 0.25
CA GLN A 890 10.25 -41.63 1.39
C GLN A 890 10.29 -40.87 2.74
N ASN A 891 11.23 -39.93 2.92
CA ASN A 891 11.45 -39.22 4.18
C ASN A 891 10.53 -38.01 4.37
N ASN A 892 9.87 -37.52 3.30
CA ASN A 892 9.03 -36.33 3.36
C ASN A 892 7.58 -36.54 2.88
N ILE A 893 7.15 -37.80 2.67
CA ILE A 893 5.75 -38.14 2.32
C ILE A 893 4.76 -37.50 3.31
N ALA A 894 5.09 -37.50 4.60
CA ALA A 894 4.22 -36.93 5.63
C ALA A 894 4.01 -35.41 5.47
N ILE A 895 5.00 -34.68 4.93
CA ILE A 895 4.85 -33.24 4.63
C ILE A 895 3.76 -33.05 3.56
N PHE A 896 3.85 -33.82 2.47
CA PHE A 896 2.91 -33.69 1.36
C PHE A 896 1.51 -34.22 1.70
N ASN A 897 1.40 -35.22 2.57
CA ASN A 897 0.10 -35.66 3.08
C ASN A 897 -0.58 -34.58 3.93
N CYS A 898 0.15 -33.91 4.83
CA CYS A 898 -0.42 -32.80 5.61
C CYS A 898 -0.84 -31.60 4.72
N LEU A 899 -0.21 -31.42 3.56
CA LEU A 899 -0.56 -30.37 2.61
C LEU A 899 -1.86 -30.65 1.84
N ILE A 900 -2.33 -31.90 1.80
CA ILE A 900 -3.64 -32.23 1.22
C ILE A 900 -4.74 -31.49 1.99
N ASP A 901 -4.70 -31.54 3.32
CA ASP A 901 -5.72 -30.96 4.20
C ASP A 901 -5.66 -29.43 4.27
N SER A 902 -4.66 -28.81 3.60
CA SER A 902 -4.54 -27.35 3.50
C SER A 902 -5.35 -26.74 2.34
N LEU A 903 -5.90 -27.56 1.46
CA LEU A 903 -6.69 -27.10 0.31
C LEU A 903 -8.17 -26.94 0.71
N GLU A 904 -8.73 -25.77 0.42
CA GLU A 904 -10.07 -25.35 0.90
C GLU A 904 -11.24 -26.09 0.22
N ASP A 905 -11.10 -26.53 -1.04
CA ASP A 905 -12.17 -27.23 -1.77
C ASP A 905 -11.83 -28.72 -2.05
N ASN A 906 -12.89 -29.56 -2.06
CA ASN A 906 -12.81 -31.01 -2.23
C ASN A 906 -12.24 -31.45 -3.59
N TYR A 907 -12.52 -30.70 -4.65
CA TYR A 907 -11.99 -30.94 -5.99
C TYR A 907 -10.48 -30.68 -6.06
N ASN A 908 -9.98 -29.56 -5.53
CA ASN A 908 -8.55 -29.25 -5.55
C ASN A 908 -7.76 -30.24 -4.69
N GLN A 909 -8.35 -30.72 -3.59
CA GLN A 909 -7.81 -31.85 -2.85
C GLN A 909 -7.71 -33.12 -3.71
N LEU A 910 -8.77 -33.47 -4.46
CA LEU A 910 -8.76 -34.61 -5.38
C LEU A 910 -7.72 -34.46 -6.50
N ALA A 911 -7.57 -33.26 -7.06
CA ALA A 911 -6.53 -32.94 -8.06
C ALA A 911 -5.12 -33.12 -7.50
N PHE A 912 -4.86 -32.59 -6.30
CA PHE A 912 -3.57 -32.75 -5.65
C PHE A 912 -3.30 -34.21 -5.25
N LYS A 913 -4.31 -34.92 -4.71
CA LYS A 913 -4.22 -36.37 -4.44
C LYS A 913 -3.92 -37.17 -5.71
N ASN A 914 -4.54 -36.84 -6.85
CA ASN A 914 -4.28 -37.51 -8.13
C ASN A 914 -2.81 -37.35 -8.59
N GLU A 915 -2.26 -36.14 -8.47
CA GLU A 915 -0.85 -35.89 -8.78
C GLU A 915 0.09 -36.58 -7.78
N LEU A 916 -0.20 -36.48 -6.48
CA LEU A 916 0.60 -37.10 -5.44
C LEU A 916 0.61 -38.63 -5.57
N TYR A 917 -0.56 -39.23 -5.80
CA TYR A 917 -0.72 -40.67 -6.01
C TYR A 917 0.08 -41.14 -7.24
N PHE A 918 0.00 -40.41 -8.35
CA PHE A 918 0.84 -40.68 -9.53
C PHE A 918 2.34 -40.58 -9.22
N PHE A 919 2.79 -39.54 -8.53
CA PHE A 919 4.22 -39.37 -8.22
C PHE A 919 4.73 -40.46 -7.28
N LEU A 920 3.96 -40.86 -6.27
CA LEU A 920 4.31 -41.96 -5.40
C LEU A 920 4.45 -43.27 -6.18
N ILE A 921 3.51 -43.60 -7.07
CA ILE A 921 3.59 -44.80 -7.92
C ILE A 921 4.80 -44.73 -8.86
N SER A 922 4.98 -43.61 -9.55
CA SER A 922 6.07 -43.43 -10.52
C SER A 922 7.47 -43.52 -9.89
N LYS A 923 7.58 -43.22 -8.59
CA LYS A 923 8.81 -43.30 -7.80
C LYS A 923 8.90 -44.55 -6.93
N SER A 924 7.97 -45.51 -7.06
CA SER A 924 7.89 -46.74 -6.26
C SER A 924 7.84 -46.49 -4.74
N LEU A 925 7.16 -45.43 -4.31
CA LEU A 925 6.98 -45.04 -2.91
C LEU A 925 5.66 -45.59 -2.34
N GLU A 926 5.57 -45.68 -1.01
CA GLU A 926 4.41 -46.25 -0.33
C GLU A 926 3.15 -45.37 -0.51
N THR A 927 2.08 -45.93 -1.10
CA THR A 927 0.80 -45.24 -1.38
C THR A 927 -0.27 -45.48 -0.32
N SER A 928 -0.03 -46.37 0.66
CA SER A 928 -0.97 -46.79 1.71
C SER A 928 -1.50 -45.65 2.58
N LYS A 929 -0.84 -44.48 2.53
CA LYS A 929 -1.15 -43.29 3.34
C LYS A 929 -2.04 -42.26 2.63
N ILE A 930 -2.49 -42.48 1.40
CA ILE A 930 -3.44 -41.60 0.70
C ILE A 930 -4.85 -42.24 0.75
N SER A 931 -5.78 -41.61 1.48
CA SER A 931 -7.20 -42.00 1.51
C SER A 931 -8.08 -41.07 0.65
N PHE A 932 -9.18 -41.62 0.13
CA PHE A 932 -10.17 -40.92 -0.68
C PHE A 932 -11.55 -41.16 -0.05
N ASP A 933 -11.95 -40.30 0.89
CA ASP A 933 -13.28 -40.30 1.51
C ASP A 933 -14.04 -39.06 1.02
N TYR A 934 -14.93 -39.23 0.03
CA TYR A 934 -15.76 -38.17 -0.54
C TYR A 934 -17.14 -38.74 -0.93
N ASP A 935 -18.15 -37.87 -1.08
CA ASP A 935 -19.55 -38.24 -1.38
C ASP A 935 -19.74 -38.94 -2.74
N GLU A 936 -20.88 -39.62 -2.94
CA GLU A 936 -21.23 -40.40 -4.17
C GLU A 936 -21.12 -39.60 -5.49
N TYR A 937 -21.13 -38.27 -5.42
CA TYR A 937 -20.97 -37.36 -6.57
C TYR A 937 -19.61 -37.50 -7.29
N PHE A 938 -18.57 -38.02 -6.62
CA PHE A 938 -17.20 -38.12 -7.18
C PHE A 938 -16.84 -39.52 -7.73
N ASP A 939 -17.80 -40.44 -7.86
CA ASP A 939 -17.53 -41.84 -8.20
C ASP A 939 -16.70 -42.04 -9.47
N VAL A 940 -17.03 -41.32 -10.57
CA VAL A 940 -16.28 -41.41 -11.84
C VAL A 940 -14.88 -40.82 -11.69
N ILE A 941 -14.73 -39.74 -10.94
CA ILE A 941 -13.45 -39.07 -10.67
C ILE A 941 -12.55 -39.98 -9.83
N ILE A 942 -13.07 -40.58 -8.77
CA ILE A 942 -12.34 -41.49 -7.89
C ILE A 942 -11.94 -42.76 -8.65
N LYS A 943 -12.83 -43.33 -9.48
CA LYS A 943 -12.50 -44.44 -10.39
C LYS A 943 -11.36 -44.05 -11.34
N ALA A 944 -11.42 -42.88 -11.96
CA ALA A 944 -10.37 -42.39 -12.85
C ALA A 944 -9.03 -42.20 -12.14
N ILE A 945 -8.99 -41.66 -10.92
CA ILE A 945 -7.77 -41.48 -10.13
C ILE A 945 -7.16 -42.83 -9.72
N LYS A 946 -7.97 -43.74 -9.16
CA LYS A 946 -7.50 -45.06 -8.70
C LYS A 946 -7.01 -45.93 -9.85
N SER A 947 -7.51 -45.72 -11.08
CA SER A 947 -7.12 -46.50 -12.25
C SER A 947 -5.63 -46.44 -12.58
N ILE A 948 -4.90 -45.39 -12.18
CA ILE A 948 -3.47 -45.18 -12.50
C ILE A 948 -2.56 -46.35 -12.02
N SER A 949 -2.94 -47.03 -10.94
CA SER A 949 -2.17 -48.17 -10.40
C SER A 949 -2.59 -49.52 -10.99
N ASP A 950 -3.65 -49.55 -11.82
CA ASP A 950 -4.22 -50.77 -12.38
C ASP A 950 -3.61 -51.09 -13.76
N VAL A 951 -3.32 -52.38 -14.00
CA VAL A 951 -2.80 -52.87 -15.29
C VAL A 951 -3.77 -52.57 -16.44
N ASN A 952 -5.07 -52.46 -16.15
CA ASN A 952 -6.14 -52.15 -17.09
C ASN A 952 -6.54 -50.67 -17.08
N THR A 953 -5.65 -49.75 -16.66
CA THR A 953 -5.94 -48.30 -16.55
C THR A 953 -6.72 -47.75 -17.75
N LEU A 954 -6.29 -48.08 -18.98
CA LEU A 954 -6.90 -47.57 -20.21
C LEU A 954 -8.34 -48.06 -20.41
N GLU A 955 -8.63 -49.31 -20.05
CA GLU A 955 -9.99 -49.87 -20.13
C GLU A 955 -10.91 -49.18 -19.11
N ILE A 956 -10.42 -48.97 -17.89
CA ILE A 956 -11.15 -48.27 -16.83
C ILE A 956 -11.44 -46.82 -17.23
N LEU A 957 -10.45 -46.09 -17.77
CA LEU A 957 -10.64 -44.72 -18.24
C LEU A 957 -11.62 -44.63 -19.42
N ASN A 958 -11.62 -45.60 -20.34
CA ASN A 958 -12.61 -45.66 -21.41
C ASN A 958 -14.03 -45.95 -20.88
N ASN A 959 -14.16 -46.81 -19.87
CA ASN A 959 -15.44 -47.03 -19.19
C ASN A 959 -15.93 -45.78 -18.48
N CYS A 960 -15.03 -45.00 -17.85
CA CYS A 960 -15.37 -43.70 -17.26
C CYS A 960 -15.87 -42.71 -18.32
N ILE A 961 -15.22 -42.66 -19.49
CA ILE A 961 -15.67 -41.81 -20.63
C ILE A 961 -17.08 -42.22 -21.07
N ASN A 962 -17.34 -43.52 -21.22
CA ASN A 962 -18.65 -44.02 -21.62
C ASN A 962 -19.74 -43.77 -20.54
N GLU A 963 -19.40 -43.91 -19.26
CA GLU A 963 -20.28 -43.54 -18.14
C GLU A 963 -20.66 -42.04 -18.21
N LEU A 964 -19.69 -41.15 -18.47
CA LEU A 964 -19.94 -39.71 -18.59
C LEU A 964 -20.79 -39.33 -19.79
N ASP A 965 -20.58 -39.98 -20.94
CA ASP A 965 -21.37 -39.75 -22.16
C ASP A 965 -22.83 -40.22 -21.99
N SER A 966 -23.11 -41.07 -20.99
CA SER A 966 -24.46 -41.56 -20.65
C SER A 966 -25.18 -40.76 -19.55
N LEU A 967 -24.54 -39.74 -18.98
CA LEU A 967 -25.16 -38.86 -17.98
C LEU A 967 -26.07 -37.83 -18.66
N ASP A 968 -27.38 -38.04 -18.56
CA ASP A 968 -28.41 -37.07 -18.93
C ASP A 968 -28.69 -36.08 -17.78
N ASP A 969 -29.18 -34.89 -18.12
CA ASP A 969 -29.61 -33.89 -17.15
C ASP A 969 -30.82 -34.41 -16.35
N TYR A 970 -30.88 -34.07 -15.07
CA TYR A 970 -31.96 -34.52 -14.18
C TYR A 970 -32.55 -33.35 -13.40
N VAL A 971 -33.85 -33.43 -13.16
CA VAL A 971 -34.59 -32.43 -12.38
C VAL A 971 -34.61 -32.90 -10.93
N ASP A 972 -34.01 -32.11 -10.04
CA ASP A 972 -34.15 -32.35 -8.61
C ASP A 972 -35.63 -32.15 -8.23
N PHE A 973 -36.27 -33.23 -7.78
CA PHE A 973 -37.70 -33.22 -7.45
C PHE A 973 -38.01 -32.51 -6.13
N GLU A 974 -37.01 -32.22 -5.29
CA GLU A 974 -37.19 -31.47 -4.03
C GLU A 974 -37.12 -29.95 -4.25
N THR A 975 -36.25 -29.50 -5.17
CA THR A 975 -36.02 -28.07 -5.45
C THR A 975 -36.69 -27.58 -6.73
N GLY A 976 -37.02 -28.48 -7.66
CA GLY A 976 -37.57 -28.16 -8.97
C GLY A 976 -36.54 -27.60 -9.97
N GLU A 977 -35.26 -27.58 -9.60
CA GLU A 977 -34.17 -27.08 -10.43
C GLU A 977 -33.67 -28.17 -11.40
N VAL A 978 -33.43 -27.78 -12.66
CA VAL A 978 -32.74 -28.62 -13.65
C VAL A 978 -31.26 -28.54 -13.33
N ILE A 979 -30.68 -29.62 -12.81
CA ILE A 979 -29.24 -29.68 -12.56
C ILE A 979 -28.56 -30.15 -13.86
N GLU A 980 -28.08 -29.21 -14.65
CA GLU A 980 -27.29 -29.49 -15.85
C GLU A 980 -25.92 -30.09 -15.46
N ARG A 981 -25.63 -31.32 -15.90
CA ARG A 981 -24.41 -32.05 -15.47
C ARG A 981 -23.15 -31.69 -16.28
N ASP A 982 -23.17 -30.59 -17.04
CA ASP A 982 -22.02 -30.18 -17.87
C ASP A 982 -20.80 -29.77 -17.02
N GLU A 983 -21.00 -29.29 -15.79
CA GLU A 983 -19.90 -29.07 -14.84
C GLU A 983 -19.22 -30.38 -14.41
N ILE A 984 -20.00 -31.38 -13.99
CA ILE A 984 -19.50 -32.72 -13.62
C ILE A 984 -18.74 -33.37 -14.78
N LYS A 985 -19.22 -33.16 -16.00
CA LYS A 985 -18.56 -33.65 -17.22
C LYS A 985 -17.21 -32.96 -17.42
N VAL A 986 -17.12 -31.64 -17.28
CA VAL A 986 -15.83 -30.92 -17.35
C VAL A 986 -14.88 -31.37 -16.23
N GLU A 987 -15.39 -31.50 -15.00
CA GLU A 987 -14.65 -31.99 -13.83
C GLU A 987 -14.04 -33.37 -14.05
N SER A 988 -14.87 -34.32 -14.47
CA SER A 988 -14.47 -35.71 -14.65
C SER A 988 -13.54 -35.87 -15.85
N ILE A 989 -13.79 -35.14 -16.95
CA ILE A 989 -12.91 -35.15 -18.11
C ILE A 989 -11.53 -34.57 -17.77
N TYR A 990 -11.42 -33.58 -16.87
CA TYR A 990 -10.11 -33.08 -16.43
C TYR A 990 -9.23 -34.21 -15.86
N PHE A 991 -9.76 -35.02 -14.95
CA PHE A 991 -9.02 -36.15 -14.37
C PHE A 991 -8.71 -37.24 -15.39
N ILE A 992 -9.65 -37.53 -16.28
CA ILE A 992 -9.45 -38.50 -17.37
C ILE A 992 -8.34 -38.02 -18.32
N VAL A 993 -8.34 -36.75 -18.72
CA VAL A 993 -7.32 -36.17 -19.60
C VAL A 993 -5.94 -36.22 -18.95
N THR A 994 -5.83 -35.81 -17.68
CA THR A 994 -4.55 -35.87 -16.95
C THR A 994 -4.01 -37.30 -16.85
N ASN A 995 -4.87 -38.28 -16.57
CA ASN A 995 -4.45 -39.67 -16.37
C ASN A 995 -4.13 -40.37 -17.70
N LEU A 996 -4.92 -40.14 -18.75
CA LEU A 996 -4.59 -40.56 -20.12
C LEU A 996 -3.24 -40.00 -20.56
N TRP A 997 -2.95 -38.74 -20.23
CA TRP A 997 -1.67 -38.13 -20.55
C TRP A 997 -0.50 -38.79 -19.80
N LYS A 998 -0.68 -39.06 -18.50
CA LYS A 998 0.33 -39.71 -17.64
C LYS A 998 0.67 -41.14 -18.09
N ILE A 999 -0.30 -41.92 -18.56
CA ILE A 999 -0.05 -43.28 -19.09
C ILE A 999 0.42 -43.30 -20.56
N GLY A 1000 0.57 -42.14 -21.20
CA GLY A 1000 1.10 -42.02 -22.56
C GLY A 1000 0.08 -42.02 -23.69
N GLU A 1001 -1.22 -42.06 -23.39
CA GLU A 1001 -2.34 -42.07 -24.36
C GLU A 1001 -2.68 -40.67 -24.91
N LYS A 1002 -1.67 -40.03 -25.51
CA LYS A 1002 -1.68 -38.62 -25.92
C LYS A 1002 -2.77 -38.27 -26.95
N LYS A 1003 -3.16 -39.21 -27.82
CA LYS A 1003 -4.20 -38.97 -28.84
C LYS A 1003 -5.59 -38.89 -28.18
N LEU A 1004 -5.89 -39.81 -27.28
CA LEU A 1004 -7.17 -39.85 -26.58
C LEU A 1004 -7.29 -38.67 -25.61
N ALA A 1005 -6.22 -38.34 -24.86
CA ALA A 1005 -6.19 -37.17 -24.00
C ALA A 1005 -6.54 -35.86 -24.73
N ARG A 1006 -5.99 -35.64 -25.94
CA ARG A 1006 -6.32 -34.46 -26.76
C ARG A 1006 -7.76 -34.46 -27.27
N LYS A 1007 -8.28 -35.63 -27.64
CA LYS A 1007 -9.69 -35.77 -28.05
C LYS A 1007 -10.60 -35.36 -26.88
N GLN A 1008 -10.32 -35.86 -25.68
CA GLN A 1008 -11.12 -35.56 -24.50
C GLN A 1008 -10.95 -34.11 -24.00
N LEU A 1009 -9.77 -33.50 -24.15
CA LEU A 1009 -9.61 -32.07 -23.90
C LEU A 1009 -10.53 -31.23 -24.81
N LYS A 1010 -10.69 -31.62 -26.08
CA LYS A 1010 -11.64 -30.95 -26.98
C LYS A 1010 -13.09 -31.14 -26.53
N SER A 1011 -13.44 -32.33 -26.04
CA SER A 1011 -14.75 -32.59 -25.42
C SER A 1011 -14.98 -31.70 -24.19
N ALA A 1012 -13.96 -31.53 -23.33
CA ALA A 1012 -14.03 -30.65 -22.16
C ALA A 1012 -14.36 -29.20 -22.55
N PHE A 1013 -13.70 -28.65 -23.57
CA PHE A 1013 -14.02 -27.30 -24.07
C PHE A 1013 -15.43 -27.21 -24.68
N ASN A 1014 -15.94 -28.28 -25.30
CA ASN A 1014 -17.31 -28.31 -25.82
C ASN A 1014 -18.36 -28.29 -24.70
N PHE A 1015 -18.14 -29.02 -23.60
CA PHE A 1015 -19.02 -29.00 -22.43
C PHE A 1015 -18.90 -27.68 -21.67
N TYR A 1016 -17.68 -27.15 -21.52
CA TYR A 1016 -17.43 -25.83 -20.95
C TYR A 1016 -18.23 -24.72 -21.66
N ASN A 1017 -18.27 -24.74 -22.99
CA ASN A 1017 -19.01 -23.73 -23.76
C ASN A 1017 -20.54 -23.83 -23.59
N LYS A 1018 -21.05 -24.94 -23.04
CA LYS A 1018 -22.47 -25.18 -22.79
C LYS A 1018 -22.91 -24.87 -21.36
N MET A 1019 -21.97 -24.72 -20.41
CA MET A 1019 -22.27 -24.34 -19.03
C MET A 1019 -23.13 -23.06 -18.97
N GLU A 1020 -24.08 -23.00 -18.04
CA GLU A 1020 -24.94 -21.81 -17.88
C GLU A 1020 -24.36 -20.76 -16.92
N PHE A 1021 -23.70 -21.16 -15.84
CA PHE A 1021 -23.22 -20.23 -14.80
C PHE A 1021 -21.84 -19.63 -15.11
N GLU A 1022 -21.77 -18.30 -15.20
CA GLU A 1022 -20.53 -17.58 -15.52
C GLU A 1022 -19.45 -17.65 -14.41
N THR A 1023 -19.86 -17.75 -13.14
CA THR A 1023 -18.93 -17.88 -12.00
C THR A 1023 -18.13 -19.20 -12.04
N GLU A 1024 -18.78 -20.28 -12.48
CA GLU A 1024 -18.15 -21.60 -12.65
C GLU A 1024 -17.25 -21.62 -13.90
N LYS A 1025 -17.72 -21.03 -15.01
CA LYS A 1025 -16.91 -20.84 -16.22
C LYS A 1025 -15.60 -20.11 -15.95
N GLU A 1026 -15.62 -19.01 -15.20
CA GLU A 1026 -14.41 -18.26 -14.84
C GLU A 1026 -13.39 -19.11 -14.06
N THR A 1027 -13.88 -20.05 -13.26
CA THR A 1027 -13.05 -20.99 -12.49
C THR A 1027 -12.45 -22.07 -13.40
N TRP A 1028 -13.28 -22.63 -14.29
CA TRP A 1028 -12.91 -23.76 -15.14
C TRP A 1028 -12.02 -23.40 -16.32
N ILE A 1029 -12.18 -22.21 -16.90
CA ILE A 1029 -11.36 -21.79 -18.03
C ILE A 1029 -9.87 -21.76 -17.68
N LYS A 1030 -9.51 -21.39 -16.44
CA LYS A 1030 -8.12 -21.38 -15.96
C LYS A 1030 -7.55 -22.81 -15.88
N LYS A 1031 -8.34 -23.77 -15.40
CA LYS A 1031 -7.97 -25.19 -15.31
C LYS A 1031 -7.85 -25.84 -16.69
N LEU A 1032 -8.74 -25.50 -17.62
CA LEU A 1032 -8.70 -25.96 -19.01
C LEU A 1032 -7.55 -25.33 -19.81
N ASP A 1033 -7.23 -24.05 -19.59
CA ASP A 1033 -6.05 -23.39 -20.14
C ASP A 1033 -4.76 -24.12 -19.71
N TYR A 1034 -4.68 -24.51 -18.43
CA TYR A 1034 -3.56 -25.29 -17.92
C TYR A 1034 -3.42 -26.67 -18.60
N LEU A 1035 -4.53 -27.38 -18.78
CA LEU A 1035 -4.54 -28.64 -19.54
C LEU A 1035 -4.13 -28.44 -21.00
N ALA A 1036 -4.62 -27.38 -21.64
CA ALA A 1036 -4.27 -27.05 -23.02
C ALA A 1036 -2.76 -26.80 -23.17
N ILE A 1037 -2.17 -26.05 -22.25
CA ILE A 1037 -0.71 -25.81 -22.19
C ILE A 1037 0.08 -27.13 -22.05
N THR A 1038 -0.49 -28.13 -21.37
CA THR A 1038 0.18 -29.40 -21.05
C THR A 1038 0.02 -30.46 -22.14
N VAL A 1039 -1.17 -30.56 -22.74
CA VAL A 1039 -1.60 -31.72 -23.56
C VAL A 1039 -1.53 -31.44 -25.07
N LEU A 1040 -1.68 -30.18 -25.48
CA LEU A 1040 -1.64 -29.82 -26.90
C LEU A 1040 -0.25 -30.04 -27.49
N THR A 1041 -0.19 -30.30 -28.80
CA THR A 1041 1.09 -30.31 -29.51
C THR A 1041 1.64 -28.89 -29.60
N LYS A 1042 2.95 -28.72 -29.81
CA LYS A 1042 3.56 -27.39 -29.99
C LYS A 1042 2.84 -26.55 -31.06
N LYS A 1043 2.41 -27.17 -32.17
CA LYS A 1043 1.69 -26.52 -33.26
C LYS A 1043 0.26 -26.12 -32.86
N ASP A 1044 -0.47 -27.03 -32.22
CA ASP A 1044 -1.85 -26.77 -31.79
C ASP A 1044 -1.89 -25.75 -30.65
N LEU A 1045 -0.90 -25.78 -29.76
CA LEU A 1045 -0.72 -24.82 -28.68
C LEU A 1045 -0.41 -23.42 -29.23
N GLU A 1046 0.49 -23.28 -30.21
CA GLU A 1046 0.77 -21.98 -30.83
C GLU A 1046 -0.51 -21.39 -31.46
N LYS A 1047 -1.32 -22.22 -32.11
CA LYS A 1047 -2.61 -21.80 -32.67
C LYS A 1047 -3.58 -21.37 -31.57
N TYR A 1048 -3.75 -22.19 -30.54
CA TYR A 1048 -4.62 -21.93 -29.39
C TYR A 1048 -4.25 -20.61 -28.68
N LEU A 1049 -2.96 -20.38 -28.43
CA LEU A 1049 -2.48 -19.18 -27.76
C LEU A 1049 -2.63 -17.91 -28.62
N LYS A 1050 -2.45 -18.01 -29.94
CA LYS A 1050 -2.72 -16.88 -30.85
C LYS A 1050 -4.19 -16.47 -30.83
N GLU A 1051 -5.10 -17.44 -30.90
CA GLU A 1051 -6.55 -17.18 -30.82
C GLU A 1051 -6.92 -16.54 -29.47
N LYS A 1052 -6.35 -17.03 -28.36
CA LYS A 1052 -6.54 -16.45 -27.01
C LYS A 1052 -6.03 -15.01 -26.89
N ILE A 1053 -4.83 -14.73 -27.40
CA ILE A 1053 -4.19 -13.39 -27.31
C ILE A 1053 -4.96 -12.33 -28.10
N GLN A 1054 -5.66 -12.72 -29.16
CA GLN A 1054 -6.51 -11.83 -29.94
C GLN A 1054 -7.84 -11.49 -29.25
N ILE A 1055 -8.30 -12.34 -28.33
CA ILE A 1055 -9.62 -12.22 -27.67
C ILE A 1055 -9.51 -11.57 -26.26
N GLN A 1056 -8.35 -11.64 -25.59
CA GLN A 1056 -8.17 -11.14 -24.21
C GLN A 1056 -7.24 -9.92 -24.08
N GLU A 1057 -7.65 -8.95 -23.24
CA GLU A 1057 -6.80 -7.84 -22.79
C GLU A 1057 -5.81 -8.22 -21.66
N ALA A 1058 -6.06 -9.30 -20.90
CA ALA A 1058 -5.19 -9.73 -19.79
C ALA A 1058 -4.59 -11.13 -19.99
N LEU A 1059 -3.26 -11.21 -20.11
CA LEU A 1059 -2.53 -12.47 -20.22
C LEU A 1059 -2.14 -13.01 -18.83
N SER A 1060 -2.54 -14.25 -18.53
CA SER A 1060 -2.12 -14.93 -17.30
C SER A 1060 -0.61 -15.24 -17.31
N PHE A 1061 -0.01 -15.35 -16.13
CA PHE A 1061 1.40 -15.72 -16.00
C PHE A 1061 1.69 -17.08 -16.63
N ASP A 1062 0.78 -18.05 -16.55
CA ASP A 1062 0.98 -19.41 -17.09
C ASP A 1062 1.00 -19.42 -18.63
N ILE A 1063 0.16 -18.61 -19.27
CA ILE A 1063 0.19 -18.40 -20.72
C ILE A 1063 1.53 -17.80 -21.12
N ILE A 1064 1.97 -16.74 -20.43
CA ILE A 1064 3.25 -16.07 -20.69
C ILE A 1064 4.43 -17.05 -20.46
N ASP A 1065 4.41 -17.82 -19.38
CA ASP A 1065 5.42 -18.84 -19.06
C ASP A 1065 5.50 -19.90 -20.15
N SER A 1066 4.37 -20.37 -20.66
CA SER A 1066 4.31 -21.34 -21.75
C SER A 1066 4.85 -20.80 -23.07
N VAL A 1067 4.56 -19.53 -23.39
CA VAL A 1067 5.08 -18.84 -24.58
C VAL A 1067 6.60 -18.81 -24.57
N PHE A 1068 7.20 -18.41 -23.45
CA PHE A 1068 8.66 -18.36 -23.30
C PHE A 1068 9.29 -19.75 -23.18
N LYS A 1069 8.65 -20.71 -22.50
CA LYS A 1069 9.13 -22.10 -22.41
C LYS A 1069 9.23 -22.77 -23.78
N ASN A 1070 8.29 -22.47 -24.69
CA ASN A 1070 8.22 -23.08 -26.03
C ASN A 1070 8.92 -22.27 -27.13
N ASN A 1071 9.44 -21.07 -26.81
CA ASN A 1071 10.05 -20.12 -27.74
C ASN A 1071 9.13 -19.75 -28.91
N PHE A 1072 7.87 -19.37 -28.64
CA PHE A 1072 6.93 -18.90 -29.68
C PHE A 1072 7.23 -17.44 -30.07
N SER A 1073 8.29 -17.24 -30.86
CA SER A 1073 8.75 -15.90 -31.29
C SER A 1073 7.68 -15.07 -32.01
N SER A 1074 6.80 -15.72 -32.79
CA SER A 1074 5.66 -15.07 -33.46
C SER A 1074 4.73 -14.37 -32.47
N ILE A 1075 4.38 -15.07 -31.38
CA ILE A 1075 3.52 -14.60 -30.30
C ILE A 1075 4.22 -13.53 -29.47
N ILE A 1076 5.50 -13.73 -29.14
CA ILE A 1076 6.30 -12.76 -28.37
C ILE A 1076 6.35 -11.41 -29.11
N ASN A 1077 6.57 -11.44 -30.42
CA ASN A 1077 6.58 -10.24 -31.24
C ASN A 1077 5.19 -9.57 -31.25
N GLU A 1078 4.11 -10.34 -31.40
CA GLU A 1078 2.74 -9.82 -31.39
C GLU A 1078 2.38 -9.11 -30.07
N ILE A 1079 2.82 -9.66 -28.93
CA ILE A 1079 2.66 -9.01 -27.61
C ILE A 1079 3.48 -7.72 -27.55
N LEU A 1080 4.74 -7.73 -28.01
CA LEU A 1080 5.65 -6.58 -27.94
C LEU A 1080 5.32 -5.46 -28.94
N THR A 1081 4.52 -5.75 -29.98
CA THR A 1081 4.03 -4.77 -30.95
C THR A 1081 2.80 -3.98 -30.51
N LYS A 1082 2.18 -4.31 -29.35
CA LYS A 1082 1.10 -3.49 -28.80
C LYS A 1082 1.60 -2.06 -28.53
N ASP A 1083 0.72 -1.06 -28.57
CA ASP A 1083 1.12 0.33 -28.28
C ASP A 1083 1.45 0.54 -26.80
N HIS A 1084 0.81 -0.23 -25.92
CA HIS A 1084 1.01 -0.21 -24.48
C HIS A 1084 1.04 -1.62 -23.91
N ILE A 1085 1.96 -1.86 -22.97
CA ILE A 1085 2.02 -3.09 -22.17
C ILE A 1085 2.08 -2.67 -20.70
N ASP A 1086 1.12 -3.13 -19.92
CA ASP A 1086 1.10 -2.93 -18.48
C ASP A 1086 2.38 -3.45 -17.82
N ARG A 1087 2.88 -2.71 -16.83
CA ARG A 1087 4.07 -3.10 -16.07
C ARG A 1087 3.91 -4.47 -15.39
N SER A 1088 2.70 -4.83 -14.97
CA SER A 1088 2.42 -6.15 -14.37
C SER A 1088 2.64 -7.29 -15.37
N VAL A 1089 2.16 -7.11 -16.61
CA VAL A 1089 2.37 -8.05 -17.73
C VAL A 1089 3.86 -8.08 -18.11
N MET A 1090 4.51 -6.93 -18.22
CA MET A 1090 5.96 -6.84 -18.46
C MET A 1090 6.77 -7.58 -17.38
N ARG A 1091 6.38 -7.43 -16.10
CA ARG A 1091 6.97 -8.16 -14.98
C ARG A 1091 6.78 -9.66 -15.10
N ASN A 1092 5.60 -10.12 -15.48
CA ASN A 1092 5.32 -11.53 -15.73
C ASN A 1092 6.15 -12.07 -16.89
N MET A 1093 6.30 -11.31 -17.97
CA MET A 1093 7.12 -11.68 -19.13
C MET A 1093 8.60 -11.81 -18.77
N VAL A 1094 9.17 -10.84 -18.05
CA VAL A 1094 10.57 -10.91 -17.61
C VAL A 1094 10.77 -12.08 -16.62
N ASN A 1095 9.85 -12.27 -15.67
CA ASN A 1095 9.91 -13.38 -14.72
C ASN A 1095 9.87 -14.74 -15.43
N ALA A 1096 8.98 -14.90 -16.42
CA ALA A 1096 8.91 -16.09 -17.25
C ALA A 1096 10.18 -16.29 -18.09
N TYR A 1097 10.69 -15.22 -18.71
CA TYR A 1097 11.91 -15.29 -19.51
C TYR A 1097 13.10 -15.73 -18.66
N VAL A 1098 13.34 -15.07 -17.52
CA VAL A 1098 14.43 -15.38 -16.57
C VAL A 1098 14.27 -16.76 -15.92
N LYS A 1099 13.05 -17.30 -15.86
CA LYS A 1099 12.83 -18.67 -15.38
C LYS A 1099 13.35 -19.74 -16.35
N HIS A 1100 13.32 -19.47 -17.66
CA HIS A 1100 13.76 -20.41 -18.70
C HIS A 1100 15.09 -20.03 -19.35
N HIS A 1101 15.62 -18.83 -19.06
CA HIS A 1101 16.84 -18.28 -19.61
C HIS A 1101 17.67 -17.61 -18.51
N SER A 1102 18.95 -17.36 -18.76
CA SER A 1102 19.80 -16.67 -17.79
C SER A 1102 19.47 -15.16 -17.73
N LEU A 1103 19.90 -14.50 -16.65
CA LEU A 1103 19.67 -13.07 -16.46
C LEU A 1103 20.38 -12.23 -17.54
N GLU A 1104 21.57 -12.67 -17.96
CA GLU A 1104 22.37 -12.06 -19.03
C GLU A 1104 21.63 -12.11 -20.38
N LYS A 1105 20.93 -13.23 -20.66
CA LYS A 1105 20.07 -13.35 -21.84
C LYS A 1105 18.86 -12.42 -21.77
N ALA A 1106 18.34 -12.12 -20.58
CA ALA A 1106 17.21 -11.21 -20.43
C ALA A 1106 17.59 -9.76 -20.73
N PHE A 1107 18.82 -9.35 -20.38
CA PHE A 1107 19.36 -8.05 -20.80
C PHE A 1107 19.65 -8.00 -22.30
N SER A 1108 20.20 -9.07 -22.86
CA SER A 1108 20.46 -9.16 -24.29
C SER A 1108 19.17 -9.11 -25.12
N PHE A 1109 18.07 -9.64 -24.59
CA PHE A 1109 16.75 -9.64 -25.23
C PHE A 1109 16.20 -8.23 -25.46
N VAL A 1110 16.56 -7.25 -24.62
CA VAL A 1110 16.17 -5.83 -24.76
C VAL A 1110 16.45 -5.31 -26.17
N LYS A 1111 17.59 -5.70 -26.76
CA LYS A 1111 18.00 -5.29 -28.11
C LYS A 1111 17.08 -5.79 -29.23
N GLN A 1112 16.22 -6.77 -28.94
CA GLN A 1112 15.26 -7.34 -29.89
C GLN A 1112 13.90 -6.64 -29.82
N ILE A 1113 13.66 -5.80 -28.81
CA ILE A 1113 12.41 -5.06 -28.62
C ILE A 1113 12.47 -3.77 -29.44
N GLN A 1114 11.63 -3.67 -30.48
CA GLN A 1114 11.64 -2.52 -31.40
C GLN A 1114 11.07 -1.24 -30.76
N ASN A 1115 10.06 -1.36 -29.88
CA ASN A 1115 9.46 -0.21 -29.20
C ASN A 1115 10.41 0.26 -28.06
N PRO A 1116 10.92 1.52 -28.11
CA PRO A 1116 11.84 2.04 -27.11
C PRO A 1116 11.27 2.08 -25.68
N VAL A 1117 9.97 2.37 -25.54
CA VAL A 1117 9.28 2.42 -24.25
C VAL A 1117 9.25 1.02 -23.63
N HIS A 1118 8.93 0.01 -24.43
CA HIS A 1118 8.91 -1.39 -23.99
C HIS A 1118 10.30 -1.92 -23.67
N SER A 1119 11.30 -1.55 -24.47
CA SER A 1119 12.72 -1.85 -24.22
C SER A 1119 13.15 -1.32 -22.84
N ASN A 1120 12.83 -0.06 -22.54
CA ASN A 1120 13.14 0.54 -21.25
C ASN A 1120 12.36 -0.11 -20.10
N ALA A 1121 11.06 -0.38 -20.29
CA ALA A 1121 10.25 -1.06 -19.29
C ALA A 1121 10.78 -2.46 -18.98
N TRP A 1122 11.12 -3.25 -20.01
CA TRP A 1122 11.75 -4.56 -19.84
C TRP A 1122 13.06 -4.45 -19.07
N ARG A 1123 13.95 -3.54 -19.49
CA ARG A 1123 15.24 -3.32 -18.81
C ARG A 1123 15.06 -2.99 -17.33
N ASN A 1124 14.14 -2.10 -16.99
CA ASN A 1124 13.85 -1.71 -15.61
C ASN A 1124 13.34 -2.90 -14.78
N VAL A 1125 12.46 -3.72 -15.34
CA VAL A 1125 11.95 -4.93 -14.68
C VAL A 1125 13.06 -5.97 -14.51
N VAL A 1126 13.97 -6.14 -15.48
CA VAL A 1126 15.13 -7.02 -15.33
C VAL A 1126 16.02 -6.51 -14.18
N LEU A 1127 16.26 -5.20 -14.06
CA LEU A 1127 17.01 -4.61 -12.94
C LEU A 1127 16.34 -4.87 -11.57
N GLU A 1128 15.01 -4.76 -11.48
CA GLU A 1128 14.28 -5.16 -10.27
C GLU A 1128 14.50 -6.64 -9.95
N LYS A 1129 14.55 -7.49 -10.99
CA LYS A 1129 14.77 -8.92 -10.84
C LYS A 1129 16.18 -9.24 -10.34
N VAL A 1130 17.20 -8.49 -10.78
CA VAL A 1130 18.57 -8.56 -10.22
C VAL A 1130 18.52 -8.39 -8.71
N TYR A 1131 17.81 -7.36 -8.24
CA TYR A 1131 17.69 -7.09 -6.79
C TYR A 1131 16.99 -8.24 -6.06
N SER A 1132 15.88 -8.74 -6.61
CA SER A 1132 15.14 -9.86 -6.01
C SER A 1132 15.97 -11.14 -5.91
N ILE A 1133 16.77 -11.46 -6.94
CA ILE A 1133 17.58 -12.68 -7.01
C ILE A 1133 18.86 -12.52 -6.18
N GLY A 1134 19.47 -11.33 -6.14
CA GLY A 1134 20.69 -11.07 -5.38
C GLY A 1134 20.56 -11.38 -3.89
N ASN A 1135 19.35 -11.28 -3.34
CA ASN A 1135 19.03 -11.64 -1.96
C ASN A 1135 19.10 -13.16 -1.67
N ASP A 1136 19.19 -14.02 -2.68
CA ASP A 1136 19.33 -15.46 -2.52
C ASP A 1136 20.81 -15.91 -2.48
N PHE A 1137 21.75 -15.00 -2.79
CA PHE A 1137 23.21 -15.17 -2.64
C PHE A 1137 23.81 -16.46 -3.25
N ASP A 1138 23.22 -16.94 -4.33
CA ASP A 1138 23.62 -18.18 -5.04
C ASP A 1138 24.70 -17.96 -6.12
N GLY A 1139 25.23 -16.74 -6.23
CA GLY A 1139 26.23 -16.34 -7.22
C GLY A 1139 25.68 -15.94 -8.58
N THR A 1140 24.36 -15.90 -8.76
CA THR A 1140 23.73 -15.37 -9.98
C THR A 1140 23.97 -13.87 -10.19
N VAL A 1141 24.30 -13.12 -9.13
CA VAL A 1141 24.54 -11.66 -9.15
C VAL A 1141 25.99 -11.37 -8.74
N ALA A 1142 26.95 -12.06 -9.35
CA ALA A 1142 28.38 -11.90 -9.08
C ALA A 1142 29.06 -10.92 -10.05
N PHE A 1143 30.17 -10.29 -9.63
CA PHE A 1143 30.91 -9.33 -10.45
C PHE A 1143 31.65 -9.93 -11.65
N ASP A 1144 31.84 -11.25 -11.68
CA ASP A 1144 32.39 -11.97 -12.84
C ASP A 1144 31.32 -12.22 -13.93
N LYS A 1145 30.06 -11.82 -13.69
CA LYS A 1145 29.01 -11.74 -14.70
C LYS A 1145 29.09 -10.39 -15.42
N TYR A 1146 30.11 -10.19 -16.25
CA TYR A 1146 30.39 -8.88 -16.86
C TYR A 1146 29.24 -8.32 -17.71
N ASP A 1147 28.51 -9.15 -18.47
CA ASP A 1147 27.31 -8.71 -19.20
C ASP A 1147 26.24 -8.18 -18.25
N LEU A 1148 26.08 -8.80 -17.09
CA LEU A 1148 25.15 -8.36 -16.07
C LEU A 1148 25.57 -7.00 -15.52
N VAL A 1149 26.85 -6.86 -15.13
CA VAL A 1149 27.44 -5.60 -14.64
C VAL A 1149 27.26 -4.49 -15.67
N TYR A 1150 27.63 -4.72 -16.92
CA TYR A 1150 27.56 -3.76 -18.02
C TYR A 1150 26.13 -3.20 -18.19
N ASN A 1151 25.12 -4.07 -18.10
CA ASN A 1151 23.73 -3.65 -18.27
C ASN A 1151 23.11 -3.08 -16.98
N SER A 1152 23.66 -3.41 -15.81
CA SER A 1152 23.20 -2.96 -14.50
C SER A 1152 23.87 -1.70 -13.97
N VAL A 1153 24.84 -1.12 -14.69
CA VAL A 1153 25.56 0.11 -14.30
C VAL A 1153 24.63 1.27 -13.91
N GLU A 1154 23.46 1.37 -14.53
CA GLU A 1154 22.48 2.42 -14.23
C GLU A 1154 21.73 2.21 -12.90
N SER A 1155 21.81 1.02 -12.30
CA SER A 1155 21.12 0.70 -11.04
C SER A 1155 22.13 0.47 -9.92
N THR A 1156 22.31 1.51 -9.09
CA THR A 1156 23.18 1.41 -7.91
C THR A 1156 22.75 0.31 -6.95
N LYS A 1157 21.45 0.00 -6.86
CA LYS A 1157 20.93 -1.12 -6.06
C LYS A 1157 21.33 -2.50 -6.60
N ALA A 1158 21.39 -2.67 -7.92
CA ALA A 1158 21.91 -3.91 -8.51
C ALA A 1158 23.39 -4.09 -8.17
N LEU A 1159 24.18 -3.02 -8.26
CA LEU A 1159 25.60 -3.03 -7.87
C LEU A 1159 25.79 -3.26 -6.36
N GLU A 1160 24.93 -2.67 -5.52
CA GLU A 1160 24.92 -2.91 -4.08
C GLU A 1160 24.66 -4.39 -3.75
N GLN A 1161 23.76 -5.06 -4.48
CA GLN A 1161 23.52 -6.50 -4.31
C GLN A 1161 24.73 -7.34 -4.75
N MET A 1162 25.42 -6.96 -5.81
CA MET A 1162 26.69 -7.59 -6.20
C MET A 1162 27.77 -7.41 -5.12
N LEU A 1163 27.88 -6.22 -4.51
CA LEU A 1163 28.77 -5.95 -3.39
C LEU A 1163 28.43 -6.81 -2.17
N LYS A 1164 27.13 -6.95 -1.84
CA LYS A 1164 26.68 -7.82 -0.74
C LYS A 1164 27.03 -9.27 -1.00
N TYR A 1165 26.84 -9.78 -2.22
CA TYR A 1165 27.27 -11.11 -2.58
C TYR A 1165 28.79 -11.30 -2.49
N ALA A 1166 29.57 -10.34 -2.99
CA ALA A 1166 31.03 -10.38 -2.88
C ALA A 1166 31.48 -10.39 -1.41
N LEU A 1167 30.86 -9.57 -0.56
CA LEU A 1167 31.13 -9.54 0.87
C LEU A 1167 30.79 -10.87 1.53
N PHE A 1168 29.64 -11.46 1.19
CA PHE A 1168 29.25 -12.78 1.69
C PHE A 1168 30.26 -13.86 1.29
N SER A 1169 30.71 -13.87 0.02
CA SER A 1169 31.73 -14.79 -0.47
C SER A 1169 33.06 -14.61 0.26
N ASP A 1170 33.45 -13.36 0.56
CA ASP A 1170 34.69 -13.06 1.28
C ASP A 1170 34.59 -13.45 2.76
N LEU A 1171 33.45 -13.20 3.42
CA LEU A 1171 33.17 -13.61 4.80
C LEU A 1171 33.10 -15.14 4.95
N SER A 1172 32.67 -15.84 3.90
CA SER A 1172 32.64 -17.31 3.84
C SER A 1172 34.00 -17.92 3.50
N SER A 1173 34.96 -17.11 3.04
CA SER A 1173 36.34 -17.53 2.80
C SER A 1173 37.17 -17.41 4.09
N GLU A 1174 38.33 -18.09 4.17
CA GLU A 1174 39.28 -17.96 5.30
C GLU A 1174 39.99 -16.59 5.38
N SER A 1175 39.42 -15.54 4.77
CA SER A 1175 39.96 -14.18 4.78
C SER A 1175 39.88 -13.55 6.17
N SER A 1176 40.95 -12.86 6.59
CA SER A 1176 40.94 -12.17 7.88
C SER A 1176 40.02 -10.94 7.87
N ILE A 1177 39.43 -10.62 9.02
CA ILE A 1177 38.59 -9.41 9.21
C ILE A 1177 39.31 -8.14 8.75
N LYS A 1178 40.63 -8.06 8.96
CA LYS A 1178 41.45 -6.93 8.55
C LYS A 1178 41.57 -6.81 7.02
N GLN A 1179 41.69 -7.95 6.32
CA GLN A 1179 41.69 -7.98 4.84
C GLN A 1179 40.32 -7.59 4.28
N ILE A 1180 39.23 -8.08 4.89
CA ILE A 1180 37.86 -7.74 4.49
C ILE A 1180 37.61 -6.24 4.73
N SER A 1181 37.91 -5.74 5.93
CA SER A 1181 37.74 -4.31 6.26
C SER A 1181 38.55 -3.40 5.35
N SER A 1182 39.78 -3.79 4.98
CA SER A 1182 40.59 -3.01 4.03
C SER A 1182 40.03 -3.04 2.61
N ARG A 1183 39.44 -4.15 2.16
CA ARG A 1183 38.87 -4.30 0.80
C ARG A 1183 37.58 -3.51 0.63
N TYR A 1184 36.75 -3.46 1.68
CA TYR A 1184 35.47 -2.75 1.70
C TYR A 1184 35.55 -1.37 2.38
N ASP A 1185 36.76 -0.81 2.52
CA ASP A 1185 36.96 0.52 3.11
C ASP A 1185 36.12 1.59 2.38
N GLY A 1186 35.54 2.50 3.16
CA GLY A 1186 34.56 3.49 2.70
C GLY A 1186 33.15 2.95 2.42
N TYR A 1187 32.96 1.63 2.32
CA TYR A 1187 31.64 0.98 2.21
C TYR A 1187 31.18 0.35 3.53
N LEU A 1188 32.11 -0.22 4.31
CA LEU A 1188 31.88 -0.74 5.65
C LEU A 1188 33.00 -0.32 6.60
N ILE A 1189 32.65 -0.06 7.87
CA ILE A 1189 33.66 0.15 8.92
C ILE A 1189 33.99 -1.17 9.64
N GLU A 1190 35.21 -1.28 10.17
CA GLU A 1190 35.69 -2.50 10.84
C GLU A 1190 34.75 -3.00 11.96
N SER A 1191 34.10 -2.09 12.69
CA SER A 1191 33.13 -2.47 13.73
C SER A 1191 31.87 -3.16 13.16
N GLU A 1192 31.43 -2.78 11.95
CA GLU A 1192 30.30 -3.43 11.27
C GLU A 1192 30.72 -4.82 10.78
N VAL A 1193 31.90 -4.95 10.17
CA VAL A 1193 32.45 -6.24 9.73
C VAL A 1193 32.57 -7.20 10.92
N ASN A 1194 33.08 -6.74 12.06
CA ASN A 1194 33.15 -7.52 13.29
C ASN A 1194 31.77 -7.98 13.78
N GLN A 1195 30.77 -7.10 13.72
CA GLN A 1195 29.40 -7.46 14.09
C GLN A 1195 28.81 -8.49 13.12
N LEU A 1196 29.07 -8.37 11.82
CA LEU A 1196 28.63 -9.32 10.81
C LEU A 1196 29.28 -10.69 11.00
N VAL A 1197 30.61 -10.75 11.18
CA VAL A 1197 31.32 -12.00 11.47
C VAL A 1197 30.78 -12.63 12.74
N LYS A 1198 30.62 -11.87 13.82
CA LYS A 1198 30.04 -12.39 15.07
C LYS A 1198 28.63 -12.96 14.86
N ASN A 1199 27.81 -12.34 14.03
CA ASN A 1199 26.47 -12.83 13.71
C ASN A 1199 26.48 -14.12 12.89
N ILE A 1200 27.47 -14.29 12.01
CA ILE A 1200 27.70 -15.50 11.19
C ILE A 1200 28.31 -16.63 12.04
N SER A 1201 29.34 -16.34 12.84
CA SER A 1201 30.02 -17.35 13.69
C SER A 1201 29.16 -17.88 14.84
N ASN A 1202 28.16 -17.10 15.28
CA ASN A 1202 27.19 -17.53 16.29
C ASN A 1202 26.03 -18.37 15.69
N ALA A 1203 25.91 -18.44 14.37
CA ALA A 1203 24.92 -19.25 13.63
C ALA A 1203 25.54 -20.59 13.19
#